data_AF-A0A3D0D554-F1
#
_entry.id   AF-A0A3D0D554-F1
#
_cell.length_a   1.000
_cell.length_b   1.000
_cell.length_c   1.000
_cell.angle_alpha   90.00
_cell.angle_beta   90.00
_cell.angle_gamma   90.00
#
_symmetry.space_group_name_H-M   'P 1'
#
loop_
_entity.id
_entity.type
_entity.pdbx_description
1 polymer ?
#
loop_
_entity_poly.entity_id
_entity_poly.type
_entity_poly.pdbx_seq_one_letter_code
_entity_poly.pdbx_strand_id
1 'polypeptide(L)'
;MTSSLRQRIHTLIRQTLDSGPGAWMVWCDPRGHWSPLLRRVAGDEATGDFPLLAVDEETAGEVGGPQLRRELQARLDAGESFVLLVPVPPDRLGWLWAQALLAERIYARSLREQLLEWGWRPQRLTIGEEELAVLARQGFEQDPAEWGGGGLQPDMALLLEVLAGGAEPAAEHGLILELTIEQAGLPALDTHNLPGWRARSLARLLVTQAHEAAPDLVPATHELLIAASQRAFALELLDRWTDSLRLSKHLPEAILEADRIAELAPQMRGASVDRGPFLSHAAEWAVFAAVCTQLAQKSGRALLKTLAASGPDLERHARGFWGSDSHGQQAIAWDELLRLSRAVEMLLEVSPESRWATPAAAIEWYVSGGWRVDQAGEALLRNLTQPLPELLALIIPLRAAYRARWEGLMIQWSEVWVQAGYPLPPLPTAGEWLSAILQSRRATAILIVDAFRYPLAALLAQRLNRREGAERTSVHPARAPLPSITPLGMAAALPIAESELRADVVDGKWQLRQTGLDENLSIAARRRGWWQHHAGVPEEALLTVADTQARTIPPPAQARTRLVIYDDAIDRLGHDDELEAMGSDVVLDRYLTAIERLRDAGWRRVLIVTDHGYIHWPSSEERNVAPPAPDPAYVSRRAL
;
A
#
# COMPACT_ATOMS: atom_id res chain seq x y z
N MET A 1 -53.41 -22.40 5.08
CA MET A 1 -54.51 -21.52 5.51
C MET A 1 -53.98 -20.73 6.69
N THR A 2 -53.84 -19.43 6.52
CA THR A 2 -53.34 -18.53 7.55
C THR A 2 -54.37 -18.44 8.66
N SER A 3 -53.99 -18.82 9.87
CA SER A 3 -54.88 -18.80 11.03
C SER A 3 -54.50 -17.61 11.89
N SER A 4 -55.44 -16.67 12.05
CA SER A 4 -55.26 -15.49 12.89
C SER A 4 -54.88 -15.87 14.32
N LEU A 5 -54.20 -14.96 15.04
CA LEU A 5 -53.92 -15.16 16.46
C LEU A 5 -55.19 -15.51 17.25
N ARG A 6 -56.30 -14.82 16.98
CA ARG A 6 -57.63 -15.12 17.54
C ARG A 6 -58.04 -16.59 17.35
N GLN A 7 -58.00 -17.09 16.11
CA GLN A 7 -58.38 -18.47 15.80
C GLN A 7 -57.48 -19.50 16.49
N ARG A 8 -56.18 -19.21 16.61
CA ARG A 8 -55.22 -20.09 17.29
C ARG A 8 -55.51 -20.18 18.80
N ILE A 9 -55.79 -19.05 19.44
CA ILE A 9 -56.19 -19.01 20.86
C ILE A 9 -57.50 -19.78 21.06
N HIS A 10 -58.53 -19.49 20.25
CA HIS A 10 -59.82 -20.19 20.34
C HIS A 10 -59.67 -21.71 20.14
N THR A 11 -58.89 -22.14 19.14
CA THR A 11 -58.65 -23.56 18.86
C THR A 11 -57.96 -24.25 20.04
N LEU A 12 -56.97 -23.60 20.66
CA LEU A 12 -56.26 -24.16 21.81
C LEU A 12 -57.18 -24.34 23.04
N ILE A 13 -58.10 -23.41 23.25
CA ILE A 13 -59.11 -23.50 24.32
C ILE A 13 -60.09 -24.62 24.02
N ARG A 14 -60.63 -24.68 22.80
CA ARG A 14 -61.58 -25.71 22.38
C ARG A 14 -61.03 -27.12 22.40
N GLN A 15 -59.78 -27.31 22.01
CA GLN A 15 -59.08 -28.59 22.17
C GLN A 15 -59.11 -29.10 23.61
N THR A 16 -59.21 -28.19 24.59
CA THR A 16 -59.29 -28.56 26.01
C THR A 16 -60.74 -28.71 26.47
N LEU A 17 -61.63 -27.76 26.16
CA LEU A 17 -63.02 -27.78 26.64
C LEU A 17 -63.89 -28.84 25.94
N ASP A 18 -63.54 -29.24 24.72
CA ASP A 18 -64.28 -30.25 23.97
C ASP A 18 -63.76 -31.68 24.25
N SER A 19 -62.80 -31.85 25.17
CA SER A 19 -62.26 -33.18 25.54
C SER A 19 -63.28 -34.04 26.30
N GLY A 20 -64.26 -33.42 26.96
CA GLY A 20 -65.34 -34.10 27.68
C GLY A 20 -66.34 -33.13 28.32
N PRO A 21 -67.54 -33.60 28.70
CA PRO A 21 -68.53 -32.76 29.39
C PRO A 21 -67.98 -32.29 30.76
N GLY A 22 -68.01 -30.98 31.00
CA GLY A 22 -67.45 -30.37 32.21
C GLY A 22 -65.93 -30.18 32.20
N ALA A 23 -65.27 -30.40 31.06
CA ALA A 23 -63.86 -30.09 30.89
C ALA A 23 -63.58 -28.60 31.07
N TRP A 24 -62.59 -28.28 31.90
CA TRP A 24 -62.19 -26.91 32.19
C TRP A 24 -60.67 -26.80 32.23
N MET A 25 -60.15 -25.58 32.10
CA MET A 25 -58.70 -25.33 32.10
C MET A 25 -58.29 -24.16 32.98
N VAL A 26 -57.08 -24.21 33.52
CA VAL A 26 -56.45 -23.10 34.24
C VAL A 26 -55.44 -22.42 33.33
N TRP A 27 -55.54 -21.11 33.15
CA TRP A 27 -54.62 -20.30 32.37
C TRP A 27 -53.84 -19.35 33.29
N CYS A 28 -52.55 -19.63 33.46
CA CYS A 28 -51.64 -18.84 34.28
C CYS A 28 -51.02 -17.69 33.47
N ASP A 29 -51.24 -16.46 33.90
CA ASP A 29 -50.74 -15.25 33.25
C ASP A 29 -50.03 -14.31 34.25
N PRO A 30 -48.85 -14.69 34.76
CA PRO A 30 -48.14 -13.93 35.80
C PRO A 30 -47.67 -12.54 35.36
N ARG A 31 -47.63 -12.28 34.05
CA ARG A 31 -47.22 -10.98 33.47
C ARG A 31 -48.40 -10.19 32.91
N GLY A 32 -49.62 -10.73 32.91
CA GLY A 32 -50.80 -10.03 32.38
C GLY A 32 -50.84 -9.88 30.86
N HIS A 33 -50.01 -10.60 30.10
CA HIS A 33 -49.94 -10.45 28.64
C HIS A 33 -51.08 -11.18 27.92
N TRP A 34 -51.58 -12.27 28.50
CA TRP A 34 -52.67 -13.07 27.93
C TRP A 34 -54.06 -12.52 28.25
N SER A 35 -54.23 -11.93 29.43
CA SER A 35 -55.52 -11.45 29.95
C SER A 35 -56.30 -10.57 28.94
N PRO A 36 -55.70 -9.55 28.29
CA PRO A 36 -56.41 -8.74 27.29
C PRO A 36 -56.82 -9.53 26.04
N LEU A 37 -56.02 -10.52 25.63
CA LEU A 37 -56.29 -11.35 24.46
C LEU A 37 -57.42 -12.34 24.75
N LEU A 38 -57.37 -13.02 25.89
CA LEU A 38 -58.40 -13.98 26.32
C LEU A 38 -59.77 -13.34 26.51
N ARG A 39 -59.83 -12.17 27.17
CA ARG A 39 -61.08 -11.40 27.33
C ARG A 39 -61.66 -11.01 25.97
N ARG A 40 -60.82 -10.69 24.99
CA ARG A 40 -61.24 -10.34 23.63
C ARG A 40 -61.75 -11.53 22.83
N VAL A 41 -61.15 -12.72 22.99
CA VAL A 41 -61.66 -13.96 22.36
C VAL A 41 -63.00 -14.37 23.00
N ALA A 42 -63.11 -14.29 24.33
CA ALA A 42 -64.32 -14.67 25.07
C ALA A 42 -65.53 -13.74 24.80
N GLY A 43 -65.28 -12.46 24.53
CA GLY A 43 -66.33 -11.46 24.25
C GLY A 43 -66.74 -11.34 22.78
N ASP A 44 -66.20 -12.15 21.86
CA ASP A 44 -66.48 -12.09 20.43
C ASP A 44 -67.78 -12.86 20.08
N GLU A 45 -68.76 -12.24 19.43
CA GLU A 45 -70.02 -12.92 19.05
C GLU A 45 -69.83 -14.10 18.07
N ALA A 46 -68.69 -14.16 17.36
CA ALA A 46 -68.40 -15.22 16.38
C ALA A 46 -67.62 -16.43 16.95
N THR A 47 -66.88 -16.25 18.05
CA THR A 47 -65.99 -17.28 18.64
C THR A 47 -66.03 -17.36 20.18
N GLY A 48 -66.76 -16.46 20.84
CA GLY A 48 -66.90 -16.33 22.30
C GLY A 48 -67.89 -17.32 22.88
N ASP A 49 -67.72 -18.60 22.56
CA ASP A 49 -68.60 -19.68 23.02
C ASP A 49 -67.90 -20.49 24.15
N PHE A 50 -67.20 -19.78 25.04
CA PHE A 50 -66.69 -20.34 26.30
C PHE A 50 -66.79 -19.34 27.46
N PRO A 51 -67.25 -19.75 28.65
CA PRO A 51 -67.19 -18.95 29.86
C PRO A 51 -65.74 -18.70 30.30
N LEU A 52 -65.40 -17.44 30.58
CA LEU A 52 -64.10 -17.02 31.14
C LEU A 52 -64.31 -16.50 32.57
N LEU A 53 -63.70 -17.15 33.55
CA LEU A 53 -63.66 -16.71 34.94
C LEU A 53 -62.26 -16.14 35.25
N ALA A 54 -62.16 -14.83 35.44
CA ALA A 54 -60.90 -14.16 35.76
C ALA A 54 -60.75 -13.93 37.26
N VAL A 55 -59.56 -14.21 37.80
CA VAL A 55 -59.23 -13.95 39.21
C VAL A 55 -58.58 -12.58 39.34
N ASP A 56 -59.39 -11.59 39.68
CA ASP A 56 -58.97 -10.18 39.75
C ASP A 56 -58.64 -9.70 41.18
N GLU A 57 -58.77 -10.56 42.20
CA GLU A 57 -58.58 -10.21 43.61
C GLU A 57 -57.52 -11.08 44.30
N GLU A 58 -56.74 -10.50 45.22
CA GLU A 58 -55.82 -11.21 46.12
C GLU A 58 -56.28 -11.00 47.56
N THR A 59 -56.57 -12.08 48.30
CA THR A 59 -57.02 -12.01 49.69
C THR A 59 -55.96 -12.63 50.60
N ALA A 60 -55.40 -11.83 51.52
CA ALA A 60 -54.41 -12.29 52.50
C ALA A 60 -53.15 -12.96 51.90
N GLY A 61 -52.69 -12.50 50.73
CA GLY A 61 -51.51 -13.05 50.05
C GLY A 61 -51.75 -14.34 49.25
N GLU A 62 -53.01 -14.76 49.14
CA GLU A 62 -53.45 -15.86 48.28
C GLU A 62 -54.32 -15.35 47.12
N VAL A 63 -54.21 -16.01 45.97
CA VAL A 63 -54.95 -15.67 44.75
C VAL A 63 -56.44 -15.96 44.93
N GLY A 64 -57.29 -14.94 44.83
CA GLY A 64 -58.73 -15.04 45.03
C GLY A 64 -59.18 -15.02 46.49
N GLY A 65 -60.49 -14.84 46.69
CA GLY A 65 -61.13 -14.79 48.02
C GLY A 65 -62.20 -15.88 48.23
N PRO A 66 -62.77 -16.00 49.44
CA PRO A 66 -63.79 -17.01 49.78
C PRO A 66 -65.05 -17.00 48.91
N GLN A 67 -65.34 -15.88 48.23
CA GLN A 67 -66.46 -15.77 47.29
C GLN A 67 -66.12 -16.43 45.95
N LEU A 68 -64.93 -16.17 45.39
CA LEU A 68 -64.43 -16.85 44.20
C LEU A 68 -64.30 -18.37 44.43
N ARG A 69 -63.86 -18.81 45.63
CA ARG A 69 -63.82 -20.25 45.96
C ARG A 69 -65.18 -20.91 45.81
N ARG A 70 -66.24 -20.24 46.29
CA ARG A 70 -67.62 -20.71 46.20
C ARG A 70 -68.14 -20.69 44.77
N GLU A 71 -67.84 -19.65 44.00
CA GLU A 71 -68.23 -19.58 42.59
C GLU A 71 -67.54 -20.65 41.75
N LEU A 72 -66.24 -20.85 41.93
CA LEU A 72 -65.49 -21.90 41.26
C LEU A 72 -66.06 -23.28 41.60
N GLN A 73 -66.30 -23.56 42.88
CA GLN A 73 -66.87 -24.85 43.29
C GLN A 73 -68.28 -25.06 42.72
N ALA A 74 -69.12 -24.03 42.69
CA ALA A 74 -70.47 -24.12 42.12
C ALA A 74 -70.45 -24.47 40.62
N ARG A 75 -69.51 -23.90 39.85
CA ARG A 75 -69.34 -24.21 38.41
C ARG A 75 -68.84 -25.63 38.18
N LEU A 76 -67.90 -26.08 39.02
CA LEU A 76 -67.41 -27.46 38.99
C LEU A 76 -68.53 -28.47 39.32
N ASP A 77 -69.33 -28.19 40.36
CA ASP A 77 -70.46 -29.03 40.77
C ASP A 77 -71.57 -29.06 39.70
N ALA A 78 -71.74 -27.96 38.95
CA ALA A 78 -72.68 -27.86 37.83
C ALA A 78 -72.17 -28.57 36.54
N GLY A 79 -70.91 -29.01 36.51
CA GLY A 79 -70.30 -29.61 35.33
C GLY A 79 -70.13 -28.63 34.16
N GLU A 80 -69.92 -27.35 34.45
CA GLU A 80 -69.69 -26.34 33.41
C GLU A 80 -68.28 -26.44 32.82
N SER A 81 -68.16 -26.28 31.50
CA SER A 81 -66.88 -26.11 30.83
C SER A 81 -66.49 -24.63 30.78
N PHE A 82 -65.32 -24.27 31.32
CA PHE A 82 -64.87 -22.88 31.40
C PHE A 82 -63.33 -22.74 31.44
N VAL A 83 -62.85 -21.51 31.24
CA VAL A 83 -61.45 -21.13 31.40
C VAL A 83 -61.28 -20.31 32.68
N LEU A 84 -60.42 -20.74 33.58
CA LEU A 84 -60.03 -19.99 34.78
C LEU A 84 -58.72 -19.24 34.52
N LEU A 85 -58.76 -17.91 34.43
CA LEU A 85 -57.59 -17.05 34.24
C LEU A 85 -57.04 -16.57 35.59
N VAL A 86 -55.78 -16.88 35.88
CA VAL A 86 -55.11 -16.54 37.14
C VAL A 86 -53.82 -15.73 36.92
N PRO A 87 -53.56 -14.66 37.71
CA PRO A 87 -52.42 -13.77 37.52
C PRO A 87 -51.12 -14.29 38.17
N VAL A 88 -50.98 -15.61 38.35
CA VAL A 88 -49.83 -16.24 39.03
C VAL A 88 -49.34 -17.46 38.28
N PRO A 89 -48.06 -17.86 38.45
CA PRO A 89 -47.55 -19.11 37.89
C PRO A 89 -48.09 -20.34 38.66
N PRO A 90 -48.01 -21.56 38.09
CA PRO A 90 -48.57 -22.78 38.67
C PRO A 90 -48.11 -23.09 40.11
N ASP A 91 -46.85 -22.80 40.44
CA ASP A 91 -46.25 -22.99 41.76
C ASP A 91 -46.81 -22.05 42.84
N ARG A 92 -47.57 -21.01 42.43
CA ARG A 92 -48.18 -20.02 43.32
C ARG A 92 -49.71 -20.03 43.33
N LEU A 93 -50.33 -21.11 42.83
CA LEU A 93 -51.79 -21.26 42.85
C LEU A 93 -52.39 -21.35 44.27
N GLY A 94 -51.58 -21.73 45.27
CA GLY A 94 -52.03 -21.79 46.66
C GLY A 94 -53.20 -22.76 46.85
N TRP A 95 -54.30 -22.30 47.46
CA TRP A 95 -55.51 -23.12 47.65
C TRP A 95 -56.13 -23.63 46.35
N LEU A 96 -55.94 -22.95 45.22
CA LEU A 96 -56.45 -23.38 43.91
C LEU A 96 -55.75 -24.63 43.39
N TRP A 97 -54.54 -24.94 43.88
CA TRP A 97 -53.71 -26.01 43.35
C TRP A 97 -54.44 -27.36 43.33
N ALA A 98 -55.09 -27.72 44.44
CA ALA A 98 -55.78 -29.01 44.55
C ALA A 98 -56.92 -29.15 43.54
N GLN A 99 -57.62 -28.05 43.23
CA GLN A 99 -58.69 -28.03 42.22
C GLN A 99 -58.09 -28.00 40.81
N ALA A 100 -57.03 -27.21 40.58
CA ALA A 100 -56.35 -27.11 39.28
C ALA A 100 -55.83 -28.46 38.77
N LEU A 101 -55.52 -29.41 39.66
CA LEU A 101 -55.17 -30.79 39.29
C LEU A 101 -56.31 -31.57 38.64
N LEU A 102 -57.56 -31.15 38.86
CA LEU A 102 -58.76 -31.72 38.23
C LEU A 102 -59.10 -31.04 36.90
N ALA A 103 -58.36 -29.99 36.51
CA ALA A 103 -58.50 -29.36 35.21
C ALA A 103 -57.86 -30.24 34.14
N GLU A 104 -58.46 -30.26 32.95
CA GLU A 104 -57.92 -31.01 31.80
C GLU A 104 -56.57 -30.44 31.33
N ARG A 105 -56.32 -29.16 31.61
CA ARG A 105 -55.05 -28.51 31.30
C ARG A 105 -54.74 -27.35 32.26
N ILE A 106 -53.50 -27.31 32.73
CA ILE A 106 -52.89 -26.11 33.29
C ILE A 106 -51.97 -25.52 32.22
N TYR A 107 -52.31 -24.34 31.73
CA TYR A 107 -51.58 -23.63 30.70
C TYR A 107 -50.74 -22.50 31.30
N ALA A 108 -49.41 -22.58 31.19
CA ALA A 108 -48.48 -21.66 31.83
C ALA A 108 -47.40 -21.09 30.88
N ARG A 109 -47.56 -21.28 29.57
CA ARG A 109 -46.60 -20.76 28.58
C ARG A 109 -46.71 -19.24 28.48
N SER A 110 -45.56 -18.58 28.36
CA SER A 110 -45.53 -17.15 28.08
C SER A 110 -46.07 -16.83 26.68
N LEU A 111 -46.53 -15.59 26.49
CA LEU A 111 -46.98 -15.12 25.17
C LEU A 111 -45.88 -15.28 24.10
N ARG A 112 -44.62 -15.00 24.45
CA ARG A 112 -43.48 -15.17 23.54
C ARG A 112 -43.30 -16.60 23.09
N GLU A 113 -43.22 -17.54 24.03
CA GLU A 113 -43.03 -18.96 23.72
C GLU A 113 -44.13 -19.48 22.80
N GLN A 114 -45.38 -19.11 23.09
CA GLN A 114 -46.51 -19.56 22.29
C GLN A 114 -46.54 -18.92 20.89
N LEU A 115 -46.20 -17.63 20.76
CA LEU A 115 -46.12 -16.98 19.46
C LEU A 115 -45.00 -17.57 18.59
N LEU A 116 -43.84 -17.88 19.18
CA LEU A 116 -42.74 -18.55 18.47
C LEU A 116 -43.14 -19.92 17.93
N GLU A 117 -43.88 -20.71 18.72
CA GLU A 117 -44.46 -22.00 18.30
C GLU A 117 -45.52 -21.81 17.20
N TRP A 118 -46.28 -20.71 17.27
CA TRP A 118 -47.23 -20.33 16.23
C TRP A 118 -46.60 -19.69 14.99
N GLY A 119 -45.28 -19.68 14.89
CA GLY A 119 -44.55 -19.27 13.69
C GLY A 119 -44.18 -17.80 13.65
N TRP A 120 -44.46 -17.02 14.70
CA TRP A 120 -43.97 -15.65 14.82
C TRP A 120 -42.44 -15.63 14.85
N ARG A 121 -41.85 -14.64 14.18
CA ARG A 121 -40.40 -14.39 14.19
C ARG A 121 -40.16 -12.90 14.47
N PRO A 122 -39.31 -12.55 15.45
CA PRO A 122 -39.10 -11.15 15.83
C PRO A 122 -38.33 -10.39 14.75
N GLN A 123 -38.74 -9.15 14.47
CA GLN A 123 -38.06 -8.26 13.52
C GLN A 123 -36.71 -7.73 14.07
N ARG A 124 -36.55 -7.70 15.39
CA ARG A 124 -35.34 -7.31 16.11
C ARG A 124 -35.20 -8.16 17.36
N LEU A 125 -33.98 -8.57 17.67
CA LEU A 125 -33.68 -9.44 18.82
C LEU A 125 -33.94 -8.78 20.19
N THR A 126 -34.14 -7.46 20.22
CA THR A 126 -34.33 -6.67 21.44
C THR A 126 -35.80 -6.37 21.77
N ILE A 127 -36.77 -6.93 21.03
CA ILE A 127 -38.20 -6.64 21.29
C ILE A 127 -38.58 -7.05 22.73
N GLY A 128 -39.01 -6.07 23.52
CA GLY A 128 -39.40 -6.27 24.90
C GLY A 128 -40.70 -7.07 25.05
N GLU A 129 -40.94 -7.64 26.22
CA GLU A 129 -42.14 -8.41 26.52
C GLU A 129 -43.43 -7.57 26.45
N GLU A 130 -43.39 -6.33 26.96
CA GLU A 130 -44.49 -5.36 26.89
C GLU A 130 -44.79 -4.93 25.45
N GLU A 131 -43.74 -4.72 24.68
CA GLU A 131 -43.82 -4.35 23.26
C GLU A 131 -44.42 -5.50 22.44
N LEU A 132 -44.04 -6.75 22.75
CA LEU A 132 -44.64 -7.94 22.16
C LEU A 132 -46.13 -8.08 22.52
N ALA A 133 -46.52 -7.77 23.75
CA ALA A 133 -47.92 -7.78 24.16
C ALA A 133 -48.74 -6.71 23.42
N VAL A 134 -48.17 -5.52 23.16
CA VAL A 134 -48.79 -4.50 22.31
C VAL A 134 -48.95 -5.01 20.88
N LEU A 135 -47.90 -5.60 20.30
CA LEU A 135 -47.91 -6.17 18.95
C LEU A 135 -48.99 -7.24 18.81
N ALA A 136 -49.10 -8.15 19.77
CA ALA A 136 -50.11 -9.22 19.75
C ALA A 136 -51.54 -8.69 19.79
N ARG A 137 -51.79 -7.58 20.50
CA ARG A 137 -53.11 -6.93 20.52
C ARG A 137 -53.44 -6.23 19.19
N GLN A 138 -52.43 -5.66 18.52
CA GLN A 138 -52.58 -5.00 17.23
C GLN A 138 -52.75 -6.02 16.10
N GLY A 139 -51.95 -7.08 16.10
CA GLY A 139 -51.98 -8.18 15.13
C GLY A 139 -53.01 -9.27 15.41
N PHE A 140 -53.96 -9.03 16.33
CA PHE A 140 -54.91 -10.05 16.83
C PHE A 140 -55.69 -10.80 15.72
N GLU A 141 -56.01 -10.11 14.62
CA GLU A 141 -56.73 -10.68 13.47
C GLU A 141 -55.81 -11.19 12.36
N GLN A 142 -54.50 -11.07 12.52
CA GLN A 142 -53.48 -11.46 11.53
C GLN A 142 -52.80 -12.75 11.96
N ASP A 143 -52.19 -13.47 11.02
CA ASP A 143 -51.39 -14.65 11.34
C ASP A 143 -50.07 -14.20 12.00
N PRO A 144 -49.73 -14.72 13.20
CA PRO A 144 -48.44 -14.43 13.84
C PRO A 144 -47.21 -14.62 12.95
N ALA A 145 -47.27 -15.55 11.98
CA ALA A 145 -46.18 -15.78 11.03
C ALA A 145 -45.96 -14.61 10.05
N GLU A 146 -46.97 -13.76 9.83
CA GLU A 146 -46.92 -12.63 8.90
C GLU A 146 -46.47 -11.32 9.56
N TRP A 147 -46.30 -11.31 10.89
CA TRP A 147 -45.94 -10.10 11.63
C TRP A 147 -44.47 -9.66 11.43
N GLY A 148 -43.64 -10.43 10.73
CA GLY A 148 -42.21 -10.14 10.55
C GLY A 148 -41.64 -10.60 9.21
N GLY A 149 -41.44 -9.66 8.28
CA GLY A 149 -40.68 -9.90 7.05
C GLY A 149 -39.17 -9.82 7.30
N GLY A 150 -38.46 -10.94 7.11
CA GLY A 150 -36.99 -11.01 7.09
C GLY A 150 -36.41 -11.92 8.18
N GLY A 151 -35.91 -13.10 7.80
CA GLY A 151 -35.14 -13.98 8.69
C GLY A 151 -33.81 -13.35 9.13
N LEU A 152 -33.12 -14.00 10.07
CA LEU A 152 -31.75 -13.64 10.48
C LEU A 152 -30.87 -13.39 9.24
N GLN A 153 -30.24 -12.22 9.15
CA GLN A 153 -29.32 -11.86 8.06
C GLN A 153 -27.88 -12.03 8.53
N PRO A 154 -26.96 -12.40 7.63
CA PRO A 154 -25.54 -12.46 7.95
C PRO A 154 -24.99 -11.06 8.27
N ASP A 155 -24.09 -10.99 9.26
CA ASP A 155 -23.43 -9.76 9.69
C ASP A 155 -21.91 -9.89 9.53
N MET A 156 -21.41 -9.40 8.38
CA MET A 156 -19.97 -9.40 8.09
C MET A 156 -19.17 -8.56 9.06
N ALA A 157 -19.72 -7.47 9.60
CA ALA A 157 -18.98 -6.61 10.51
C ALA A 157 -18.72 -7.34 11.83
N LEU A 158 -19.73 -8.04 12.35
CA LEU A 158 -19.60 -8.89 13.53
C LEU A 158 -18.55 -9.99 13.31
N LEU A 159 -18.62 -10.71 12.18
CA LEU A 159 -17.64 -11.76 11.86
C LEU A 159 -16.22 -11.20 11.74
N LEU A 160 -16.05 -10.04 11.08
CA LEU A 160 -14.75 -9.39 10.94
C LEU A 160 -14.15 -8.96 12.27
N GLU A 161 -14.96 -8.44 13.19
CA GLU A 161 -14.47 -8.09 14.53
C GLU A 161 -13.95 -9.33 15.27
N VAL A 162 -14.64 -10.47 15.16
CA VAL A 162 -14.19 -11.73 15.76
C VAL A 162 -12.90 -12.23 15.09
N LEU A 163 -12.80 -12.19 13.76
CA LEU A 163 -11.62 -12.61 13.01
C LEU A 163 -10.39 -11.74 13.30
N ALA A 164 -10.58 -10.43 13.38
CA ALA A 164 -9.51 -9.44 13.58
C ALA A 164 -8.97 -9.37 15.03
N GLY A 165 -9.40 -10.26 15.93
CA GLY A 165 -8.90 -10.30 17.30
C GLY A 165 -9.74 -9.54 18.33
N GLY A 166 -10.98 -9.18 18.00
CA GLY A 166 -11.94 -8.55 18.92
C GLY A 166 -12.35 -9.45 20.10
N ALA A 167 -13.17 -8.88 20.99
CA ALA A 167 -13.68 -9.56 22.18
C ALA A 167 -14.49 -10.82 21.83
N GLU A 168 -14.60 -11.75 22.79
CA GLU A 168 -15.44 -12.93 22.60
C GLU A 168 -16.89 -12.50 22.30
N PRO A 169 -17.54 -13.15 21.33
CA PRO A 169 -18.90 -12.80 20.96
C PRO A 169 -19.84 -13.04 22.14
N ALA A 170 -20.64 -12.02 22.49
CA ALA A 170 -21.68 -12.17 23.50
C ALA A 170 -22.67 -13.27 23.11
N ALA A 171 -23.22 -13.99 24.10
CA ALA A 171 -24.14 -15.11 23.86
C ALA A 171 -25.37 -14.74 23.01
N GLU A 172 -25.80 -13.47 23.07
CA GLU A 172 -26.88 -12.90 22.28
C GLU A 172 -26.60 -12.79 20.77
N HIS A 173 -25.33 -12.82 20.36
CA HIS A 173 -24.89 -12.73 18.96
C HIS A 173 -24.56 -14.09 18.32
N GLY A 174 -24.62 -15.19 19.09
CA GLY A 174 -24.18 -16.52 18.65
C GLY A 174 -24.86 -17.02 17.37
N LEU A 175 -26.19 -16.90 17.28
CA LEU A 175 -26.96 -17.39 16.12
C LEU A 175 -26.66 -16.62 14.82
N ILE A 176 -26.45 -15.29 14.91
CA ILE A 176 -26.09 -14.48 13.74
C ILE A 176 -24.65 -14.80 13.31
N LEU A 177 -23.74 -14.96 14.27
CA LEU A 177 -22.36 -15.30 14.00
C LEU A 177 -22.23 -16.68 13.34
N GLU A 178 -22.93 -17.70 13.84
CA GLU A 178 -22.97 -19.04 13.23
C GLU A 178 -23.49 -19.01 11.78
N LEU A 179 -24.60 -18.30 11.54
CA LEU A 179 -25.15 -18.12 10.20
C LEU A 179 -24.16 -17.40 9.26
N THR A 180 -23.45 -16.40 9.77
CA THR A 180 -22.46 -15.64 8.98
C THR A 180 -21.22 -16.48 8.68
N ILE A 181 -20.75 -17.29 9.63
CA ILE A 181 -19.64 -18.25 9.47
C ILE A 181 -19.99 -19.28 8.40
N GLU A 182 -21.19 -19.84 8.44
CA GLU A 182 -21.68 -20.78 7.44
C GLU A 182 -21.79 -20.11 6.06
N GLN A 183 -22.32 -18.90 5.97
CA GLN A 183 -22.41 -18.15 4.70
C GLN A 183 -21.03 -17.85 4.11
N ALA A 184 -20.02 -17.62 4.95
CA ALA A 184 -18.63 -17.44 4.54
C ALA A 184 -17.90 -18.77 4.22
N GLY A 185 -18.52 -19.93 4.46
CA GLY A 185 -17.89 -21.24 4.25
C GLY A 185 -16.72 -21.53 5.21
N LEU A 186 -16.71 -20.87 6.37
CA LEU A 186 -15.67 -21.00 7.40
C LEU A 186 -15.98 -22.19 8.35
N PRO A 187 -14.97 -22.75 9.05
CA PRO A 187 -15.22 -23.79 10.05
C PRO A 187 -16.08 -23.28 11.20
N ALA A 188 -16.85 -24.18 11.84
CA ALA A 188 -17.64 -23.84 13.02
C ALA A 188 -16.77 -23.18 14.12
N LEU A 189 -17.35 -22.21 14.83
CA LEU A 189 -16.64 -21.43 15.85
C LEU A 189 -16.12 -22.34 16.97
N ASP A 190 -14.80 -22.32 17.19
CA ASP A 190 -14.16 -23.02 18.31
C ASP A 190 -13.84 -22.01 19.40
N THR A 191 -14.75 -21.87 20.37
CA THR A 191 -14.60 -20.97 21.52
C THR A 191 -13.49 -21.38 22.47
N HIS A 192 -13.06 -22.65 22.46
CA HIS A 192 -11.98 -23.15 23.31
C HIS A 192 -10.60 -22.84 22.74
N ASN A 193 -10.50 -22.67 21.41
CA ASN A 193 -9.28 -22.27 20.72
C ASN A 193 -9.56 -21.22 19.63
N LEU A 194 -10.03 -20.04 20.06
CA LEU A 194 -10.29 -18.92 19.17
C LEU A 194 -9.08 -18.50 18.31
N PRO A 195 -7.84 -18.43 18.83
CA PRO A 195 -6.67 -18.12 17.99
C PRO A 195 -6.46 -19.14 16.87
N GLY A 196 -6.57 -20.44 17.17
CA GLY A 196 -6.45 -21.50 16.17
C GLY A 196 -7.60 -21.47 15.14
N TRP A 197 -8.83 -21.15 15.58
CA TRP A 197 -9.96 -20.96 14.68
C TRP A 197 -9.76 -19.77 13.73
N ARG A 198 -9.25 -18.63 14.24
CA ARG A 198 -8.93 -17.44 13.43
C ARG A 198 -7.90 -17.76 12.36
N ALA A 199 -6.80 -18.41 12.73
CA ALA A 199 -5.74 -18.80 11.80
C ALA A 199 -6.24 -19.76 10.71
N ARG A 200 -7.02 -20.80 11.09
CA ARG A 200 -7.63 -21.72 10.11
C ARG A 200 -8.63 -21.03 9.19
N SER A 201 -9.44 -20.13 9.72
CA SER A 201 -10.43 -19.39 8.93
C SER A 201 -9.75 -18.48 7.92
N LEU A 202 -8.74 -17.71 8.36
CA LEU A 202 -7.93 -16.89 7.46
C LEU A 202 -7.18 -17.74 6.43
N ALA A 203 -6.65 -18.91 6.80
CA ALA A 203 -5.99 -19.81 5.83
C ALA A 203 -6.93 -20.23 4.68
N ARG A 204 -8.22 -20.52 4.98
CA ARG A 204 -9.22 -20.80 3.94
C ARG A 204 -9.52 -19.59 3.06
N LEU A 205 -9.57 -18.39 3.64
CA LEU A 205 -9.74 -17.13 2.89
C LEU A 205 -8.54 -16.90 1.96
N LEU A 206 -7.32 -17.07 2.45
CA LEU A 206 -6.09 -16.93 1.65
C LEU A 206 -6.02 -17.93 0.48
N VAL A 207 -6.33 -19.20 0.73
CA VAL A 207 -6.40 -20.23 -0.32
C VAL A 207 -7.47 -19.89 -1.35
N THR A 208 -8.61 -19.37 -0.91
CA THR A 208 -9.70 -18.98 -1.82
C THR A 208 -9.33 -17.76 -2.68
N GLN A 209 -8.67 -16.75 -2.10
CA GLN A 209 -8.13 -15.61 -2.85
C GLN A 209 -7.05 -16.05 -3.85
N ALA A 210 -6.16 -16.95 -3.44
CA ALA A 210 -5.12 -17.49 -4.32
C ALA A 210 -5.70 -18.31 -5.48
N HIS A 211 -6.76 -19.09 -5.24
CA HIS A 211 -7.50 -19.79 -6.30
C HIS A 211 -8.19 -18.83 -7.28
N GLU A 212 -8.76 -17.73 -6.81
CA GLU A 212 -9.38 -16.73 -7.68
C GLU A 212 -8.32 -16.03 -8.56
N ALA A 213 -7.16 -15.71 -7.99
CA ALA A 213 -6.06 -15.05 -8.70
C ALA A 213 -5.31 -15.99 -9.67
N ALA A 214 -5.16 -17.27 -9.33
CA ALA A 214 -4.42 -18.26 -10.12
C ALA A 214 -5.04 -19.67 -10.00
N PRO A 215 -6.19 -19.93 -10.67
CA PRO A 215 -6.92 -21.20 -10.54
C PRO A 215 -6.17 -22.41 -11.11
N ASP A 216 -5.17 -22.17 -11.96
CA ASP A 216 -4.27 -23.20 -12.51
C ASP A 216 -3.17 -23.62 -11.53
N LEU A 217 -2.79 -22.74 -10.58
CA LEU A 217 -1.79 -23.04 -9.54
C LEU A 217 -2.43 -23.62 -8.28
N VAL A 218 -3.62 -23.11 -7.91
CA VAL A 218 -4.39 -23.63 -6.77
C VAL A 218 -5.61 -24.37 -7.33
N PRO A 219 -5.62 -25.71 -7.39
CA PRO A 219 -6.70 -26.45 -8.04
C PRO A 219 -8.00 -26.40 -7.22
N ALA A 220 -9.12 -26.63 -7.89
CA ALA A 220 -10.44 -26.71 -7.24
C ALA A 220 -10.57 -27.84 -6.19
N THR A 221 -9.61 -28.78 -6.16
CA THR A 221 -9.52 -29.89 -5.21
C THR A 221 -8.73 -29.54 -3.94
N HIS A 222 -8.25 -28.31 -3.78
CA HIS A 222 -7.48 -27.91 -2.61
C HIS A 222 -8.35 -28.00 -1.34
N GLU A 223 -7.86 -28.68 -0.29
CA GLU A 223 -8.65 -29.04 0.89
C GLU A 223 -9.24 -27.83 1.63
N LEU A 224 -8.49 -26.74 1.69
CA LEU A 224 -8.90 -25.50 2.36
C LEU A 224 -9.77 -24.57 1.50
N LEU A 225 -10.01 -24.90 0.22
CA LEU A 225 -10.78 -24.05 -0.68
C LEU A 225 -12.25 -23.98 -0.26
N ILE A 226 -12.80 -22.76 -0.24
CA ILE A 226 -14.22 -22.54 0.09
C ILE A 226 -15.10 -22.99 -1.07
N ALA A 227 -16.28 -23.55 -0.76
CA ALA A 227 -17.22 -24.04 -1.76
C ALA A 227 -17.67 -22.92 -2.71
N ALA A 228 -17.84 -23.23 -3.99
CA ALA A 228 -18.07 -22.22 -5.04
C ALA A 228 -19.22 -21.24 -4.74
N SER A 229 -20.31 -21.72 -4.13
CA SER A 229 -21.46 -20.89 -3.76
C SER A 229 -21.19 -19.85 -2.66
N GLN A 230 -20.13 -20.03 -1.87
CA GLN A 230 -19.78 -19.19 -0.72
C GLN A 230 -18.60 -18.24 -1.00
N ARG A 231 -17.86 -18.44 -2.10
CA ARG A 231 -16.61 -17.71 -2.40
C ARG A 231 -16.80 -16.20 -2.53
N ALA A 232 -17.87 -15.76 -3.20
CA ALA A 232 -18.12 -14.33 -3.38
C ALA A 232 -18.24 -13.59 -2.02
N PHE A 233 -18.97 -14.18 -1.08
CA PHE A 233 -19.13 -13.64 0.27
C PHE A 233 -17.80 -13.67 1.05
N ALA A 234 -17.05 -14.75 0.92
CA ALA A 234 -15.75 -14.91 1.58
C ALA A 234 -14.69 -13.91 1.06
N LEU A 235 -14.65 -13.66 -0.25
CA LEU A 235 -13.74 -12.66 -0.84
C LEU A 235 -14.15 -11.24 -0.45
N GLU A 236 -15.45 -10.92 -0.45
CA GLU A 236 -15.94 -9.63 0.03
C GLU A 236 -15.59 -9.40 1.52
N LEU A 237 -15.64 -10.46 2.34
CA LEU A 237 -15.21 -10.41 3.74
C LEU A 237 -13.72 -10.02 3.83
N LEU A 238 -12.87 -10.66 3.01
CA LEU A 238 -11.44 -10.41 3.00
C LEU A 238 -11.09 -9.01 2.51
N ASP A 239 -11.75 -8.54 1.45
CA ASP A 239 -11.55 -7.18 0.91
C ASP A 239 -11.89 -6.12 1.96
N ARG A 240 -13.05 -6.27 2.64
CA ARG A 240 -13.45 -5.36 3.72
C ARG A 240 -12.49 -5.39 4.91
N TRP A 241 -11.86 -6.52 5.19
CA TRP A 241 -10.82 -6.61 6.23
C TRP A 241 -9.59 -5.80 5.82
N THR A 242 -9.08 -6.04 4.62
CA THR A 242 -7.89 -5.36 4.08
C THR A 242 -8.09 -3.84 4.01
N ASP A 243 -9.25 -3.38 3.55
CA ASP A 243 -9.58 -1.96 3.40
C ASP A 243 -9.79 -1.22 4.73
N SER A 244 -10.06 -1.96 5.81
CA SER A 244 -10.40 -1.37 7.11
C SER A 244 -9.15 -0.99 7.91
N LEU A 245 -8.83 0.31 7.99
CA LEU A 245 -7.73 0.85 8.82
C LEU A 245 -7.71 0.37 10.30
N ARG A 246 -8.89 0.14 10.89
CA ARG A 246 -9.00 -0.32 12.28
C ARG A 246 -8.63 -1.79 12.43
N LEU A 247 -9.21 -2.64 11.57
CA LEU A 247 -9.13 -4.10 11.65
C LEU A 247 -7.89 -4.69 10.95
N SER A 248 -7.31 -4.00 9.97
CA SER A 248 -6.12 -4.48 9.24
C SER A 248 -4.81 -4.30 10.00
N LYS A 249 -4.83 -3.62 11.15
CA LYS A 249 -3.64 -3.31 11.95
C LYS A 249 -2.78 -4.54 12.30
N HIS A 250 -3.42 -5.68 12.58
CA HIS A 250 -2.76 -6.95 12.95
C HIS A 250 -2.92 -8.03 11.87
N LEU A 251 -3.43 -7.65 10.70
CA LEU A 251 -3.64 -8.55 9.58
C LEU A 251 -2.32 -9.15 9.06
N PRO A 252 -1.21 -8.41 8.93
CA PRO A 252 0.06 -9.00 8.49
C PRO A 252 0.53 -10.16 9.36
N GLU A 253 0.51 -10.01 10.69
CA GLU A 253 0.89 -11.08 11.61
C GLU A 253 -0.10 -12.25 11.57
N ALA A 254 -1.40 -11.95 11.41
CA ALA A 254 -2.41 -12.99 11.26
C ALA A 254 -2.22 -13.80 9.97
N ILE A 255 -1.85 -13.16 8.87
CA ILE A 255 -1.55 -13.83 7.59
C ILE A 255 -0.35 -14.76 7.77
N LEU A 256 0.72 -14.33 8.42
CA LEU A 256 1.90 -15.17 8.64
C LEU A 256 1.59 -16.43 9.47
N GLU A 257 0.66 -16.35 10.42
CA GLU A 257 0.19 -17.52 11.17
C GLU A 257 -0.67 -18.44 10.28
N ALA A 258 -1.58 -17.84 9.51
CA ALA A 258 -2.46 -18.56 8.60
C ALA A 258 -1.68 -19.26 7.46
N ASP A 259 -0.57 -18.69 7.00
CA ASP A 259 0.28 -19.25 5.94
C ASP A 259 0.88 -20.61 6.32
N ARG A 260 1.12 -20.85 7.63
CA ARG A 260 1.57 -22.16 8.13
C ARG A 260 0.54 -23.26 7.95
N ILE A 261 -0.73 -22.89 7.79
CA ILE A 261 -1.86 -23.79 7.58
C ILE A 261 -2.22 -23.85 6.09
N ALA A 262 -2.16 -22.70 5.40
CA ALA A 262 -2.51 -22.59 4.00
C ALA A 262 -1.53 -23.34 3.08
N GLU A 263 -0.25 -23.40 3.45
CA GLU A 263 0.82 -24.10 2.73
C GLU A 263 0.83 -23.83 1.21
N LEU A 264 0.71 -22.56 0.80
CA LEU A 264 0.58 -22.14 -0.61
C LEU A 264 1.93 -21.99 -1.36
N ALA A 265 3.04 -21.84 -0.64
CA ALA A 265 4.36 -21.62 -1.28
C ALA A 265 4.80 -22.76 -2.24
N PRO A 266 4.61 -24.05 -1.92
CA PRO A 266 4.97 -25.15 -2.82
C PRO A 266 4.32 -25.11 -4.21
N GLN A 267 3.09 -24.60 -4.29
CA GLN A 267 2.24 -24.50 -5.48
C GLN A 267 2.67 -23.33 -6.37
N MET A 268 3.25 -22.28 -5.78
CA MET A 268 3.76 -21.10 -6.50
C MET A 268 5.17 -21.31 -7.07
N ARG A 269 5.79 -22.49 -6.87
CA ARG A 269 7.13 -22.77 -7.38
C ARG A 269 7.15 -22.72 -8.91
N GLY A 270 7.95 -21.79 -9.44
CA GLY A 270 8.08 -21.59 -10.88
C GLY A 270 6.94 -20.77 -11.51
N ALA A 271 6.06 -20.20 -10.70
CA ALA A 271 5.07 -19.23 -11.17
C ALA A 271 5.76 -18.04 -11.86
N SER A 272 5.09 -17.50 -12.85
CA SER A 272 5.49 -16.29 -13.56
C SER A 272 4.91 -15.04 -12.90
N VAL A 273 5.49 -13.89 -13.23
CA VAL A 273 5.15 -12.58 -12.64
C VAL A 273 3.71 -12.13 -12.94
N ASP A 274 3.04 -12.72 -13.92
CA ASP A 274 1.64 -12.42 -14.23
C ASP A 274 0.66 -12.96 -13.17
N ARG A 275 1.12 -13.79 -12.22
CA ARG A 275 0.29 -14.46 -11.22
C ARG A 275 0.26 -13.71 -9.90
N GLY A 276 -0.94 -13.43 -9.41
CA GLY A 276 -1.18 -12.61 -8.22
C GLY A 276 -1.58 -11.17 -8.57
N PRO A 277 -1.47 -10.22 -7.64
CA PRO A 277 -0.84 -10.35 -6.30
C PRO A 277 -1.65 -11.24 -5.35
N PHE A 278 -0.94 -11.89 -4.42
CA PHE A 278 -1.53 -12.72 -3.38
C PHE A 278 -1.56 -11.99 -2.03
N LEU A 279 -2.63 -12.23 -1.26
CA LEU A 279 -2.67 -11.77 0.13
C LEU A 279 -1.84 -12.68 1.05
N SER A 280 -1.67 -13.96 0.70
CA SER A 280 -0.74 -14.86 1.41
C SER A 280 0.70 -14.38 1.21
N HIS A 281 1.43 -14.16 2.31
CA HIS A 281 2.83 -13.76 2.25
C HIS A 281 3.68 -14.87 1.65
N ALA A 282 3.46 -16.11 2.07
CA ALA A 282 4.17 -17.29 1.60
C ALA A 282 3.99 -17.51 0.09
N ALA A 283 2.76 -17.31 -0.43
CA ALA A 283 2.50 -17.40 -1.87
C ALA A 283 3.19 -16.27 -2.65
N GLU A 284 3.01 -15.03 -2.19
CA GLU A 284 3.58 -13.83 -2.83
C GLU A 284 5.12 -13.88 -2.87
N TRP A 285 5.74 -14.26 -1.75
CA TRP A 285 7.19 -14.46 -1.66
C TRP A 285 7.68 -15.56 -2.60
N ALA A 286 6.95 -16.66 -2.71
CA ALA A 286 7.33 -17.75 -3.60
C ALA A 286 7.29 -17.33 -5.08
N VAL A 287 6.33 -16.47 -5.50
CA VAL A 287 6.33 -15.86 -6.84
C VAL A 287 7.53 -14.92 -7.00
N PHE A 288 7.78 -14.03 -6.04
CA PHE A 288 8.93 -13.11 -6.08
C PHE A 288 10.26 -13.87 -6.27
N ALA A 289 10.47 -14.91 -5.46
CA ALA A 289 11.66 -15.74 -5.54
C ALA A 289 11.76 -16.51 -6.86
N ALA A 290 10.64 -17.04 -7.36
CA ALA A 290 10.59 -17.72 -8.66
C ALA A 290 10.95 -16.77 -9.81
N VAL A 291 10.38 -15.55 -9.83
CA VAL A 291 10.67 -14.52 -10.83
C VAL A 291 12.14 -14.11 -10.80
N CYS A 292 12.69 -13.82 -9.61
CA CYS A 292 14.11 -13.47 -9.48
C CYS A 292 15.01 -14.61 -9.97
N THR A 293 14.69 -15.86 -9.61
CA THR A 293 15.43 -17.05 -10.04
C THR A 293 15.39 -17.23 -11.55
N GLN A 294 14.21 -17.12 -12.18
CA GLN A 294 14.04 -17.23 -13.63
C GLN A 294 14.79 -16.13 -14.39
N LEU A 295 14.80 -14.91 -13.85
CA LEU A 295 15.56 -13.80 -14.43
C LEU A 295 17.06 -14.01 -14.25
N ALA A 296 17.53 -14.46 -13.08
CA ALA A 296 18.94 -14.71 -12.82
C ALA A 296 19.54 -15.82 -13.71
N GLN A 297 18.73 -16.73 -14.24
CA GLN A 297 19.15 -17.73 -15.23
C GLN A 297 19.39 -17.14 -16.64
N LYS A 298 18.97 -15.89 -16.89
CA LYS A 298 19.18 -15.19 -18.17
C LYS A 298 20.40 -14.28 -18.07
N SER A 299 20.94 -13.91 -19.22
CA SER A 299 22.06 -12.98 -19.31
C SER A 299 21.94 -12.04 -20.51
N GLY A 300 22.71 -10.96 -20.50
CA GLY A 300 22.82 -10.01 -21.61
C GLY A 300 21.47 -9.50 -22.09
N ARG A 301 21.28 -9.48 -23.42
CA ARG A 301 20.06 -8.93 -24.05
C ARG A 301 18.78 -9.68 -23.66
N ALA A 302 18.86 -10.99 -23.42
CA ALA A 302 17.68 -11.80 -23.06
C ALA A 302 17.16 -11.42 -21.67
N LEU A 303 18.07 -11.22 -20.71
CA LEU A 303 17.74 -10.72 -19.37
C LEU A 303 17.07 -9.34 -19.46
N LEU A 304 17.71 -8.39 -20.16
CA LEU A 304 17.20 -7.02 -20.26
C LEU A 304 15.78 -6.98 -20.87
N LYS A 305 15.57 -7.68 -21.99
CA LYS A 305 14.24 -7.72 -22.63
C LYS A 305 13.16 -8.34 -21.76
N THR A 306 13.49 -9.43 -21.06
CA THR A 306 12.52 -10.10 -20.19
C THR A 306 12.13 -9.20 -19.03
N LEU A 307 13.11 -8.61 -18.34
CA LEU A 307 12.85 -7.76 -17.19
C LEU A 307 12.07 -6.49 -17.56
N ALA A 308 12.36 -5.86 -18.69
CA ALA A 308 11.57 -4.71 -19.17
C ALA A 308 10.12 -5.09 -19.50
N ALA A 309 9.91 -6.24 -20.14
CA ALA A 309 8.56 -6.71 -20.50
C ALA A 309 7.69 -7.03 -19.27
N SER A 310 8.30 -7.38 -18.14
CA SER A 310 7.60 -7.66 -16.87
C SER A 310 7.11 -6.41 -16.13
N GLY A 311 7.40 -5.20 -16.61
CA GLY A 311 7.09 -3.94 -15.91
C GLY A 311 5.63 -3.79 -15.42
N PRO A 312 4.60 -4.01 -16.27
CA PRO A 312 3.21 -3.89 -15.84
C PRO A 312 2.80 -4.88 -14.75
N ASP A 313 3.30 -6.11 -14.83
CA ASP A 313 3.02 -7.15 -13.83
C ASP A 313 3.72 -6.83 -12.50
N LEU A 314 4.99 -6.42 -12.55
CA LEU A 314 5.76 -5.96 -11.38
C LEU A 314 5.08 -4.77 -10.69
N GLU A 315 4.46 -3.86 -11.44
CA GLU A 315 3.72 -2.74 -10.87
C GLU A 315 2.44 -3.18 -10.13
N ARG A 316 1.76 -4.24 -10.59
CA ARG A 316 0.63 -4.81 -9.83
C ARG A 316 1.09 -5.36 -8.47
N HIS A 317 2.19 -6.10 -8.45
CA HIS A 317 2.76 -6.65 -7.23
C HIS A 317 3.28 -5.57 -6.27
N ALA A 318 3.98 -4.57 -6.80
CA ALA A 318 4.48 -3.42 -6.04
C ALA A 318 3.36 -2.62 -5.36
N ARG A 319 2.17 -2.54 -5.98
CA ARG A 319 0.97 -1.90 -5.39
C ARG A 319 0.14 -2.85 -4.53
N GLY A 320 0.50 -4.13 -4.48
CA GLY A 320 -0.19 -5.15 -3.69
C GLY A 320 0.06 -5.00 -2.19
N PHE A 321 -0.62 -5.82 -1.39
CA PHE A 321 -0.58 -5.76 0.07
C PHE A 321 0.86 -5.82 0.64
N TRP A 322 1.69 -6.71 0.08
CA TRP A 322 3.09 -6.91 0.50
C TRP A 322 4.11 -6.03 -0.23
N GLY A 323 3.66 -5.11 -1.09
CA GLY A 323 4.50 -4.13 -1.79
C GLY A 323 5.14 -3.08 -0.87
N SER A 324 5.92 -2.14 -1.42
CA SER A 324 6.78 -1.29 -0.59
C SER A 324 6.03 -0.26 0.26
N ASP A 325 6.50 -0.17 1.50
CA ASP A 325 6.10 0.70 2.61
C ASP A 325 4.96 0.22 3.51
N SER A 326 4.31 -0.91 3.22
CA SER A 326 3.15 -1.37 4.02
C SER A 326 3.52 -1.98 5.38
N HIS A 327 4.60 -2.80 5.46
CA HIS A 327 4.80 -3.75 6.57
C HIS A 327 6.25 -3.92 7.07
N GLY A 328 7.11 -2.91 6.92
CA GLY A 328 8.47 -2.92 7.51
C GLY A 328 9.34 -4.10 7.05
N GLN A 329 9.78 -4.96 7.97
CA GLN A 329 10.66 -6.10 7.67
C GLN A 329 9.99 -7.23 6.88
N GLN A 330 8.64 -7.27 6.83
CA GLN A 330 7.88 -8.31 6.14
C GLN A 330 7.55 -7.93 4.69
N ALA A 331 7.82 -6.68 4.29
CA ALA A 331 7.61 -6.22 2.93
C ALA A 331 8.47 -7.01 1.93
N ILE A 332 7.91 -7.25 0.75
CA ILE A 332 8.59 -7.93 -0.34
C ILE A 332 9.12 -6.86 -1.30
N ALA A 333 10.37 -7.01 -1.75
CA ALA A 333 11.09 -5.99 -2.51
C ALA A 333 10.65 -5.87 -3.99
N TRP A 334 9.34 -5.94 -4.25
CA TRP A 334 8.76 -5.77 -5.58
C TRP A 334 9.08 -4.40 -6.19
N ASP A 335 9.06 -3.33 -5.40
CA ASP A 335 9.41 -1.99 -5.88
C ASP A 335 10.88 -1.86 -6.29
N GLU A 336 11.78 -2.57 -5.59
CA GLU A 336 13.18 -2.61 -5.98
C GLU A 336 13.33 -3.32 -7.34
N LEU A 337 12.60 -4.41 -7.56
CA LEU A 337 12.59 -5.11 -8.85
C LEU A 337 11.91 -4.28 -9.97
N LEU A 338 10.81 -3.59 -9.67
CA LEU A 338 10.13 -2.67 -10.58
C LEU A 338 11.03 -1.50 -10.97
N ARG A 339 11.78 -0.95 -10.02
CA ARG A 339 12.77 0.11 -10.26
C ARG A 339 13.86 -0.36 -11.21
N LEU A 340 14.38 -1.59 -11.03
CA LEU A 340 15.33 -2.20 -11.95
C LEU A 340 14.70 -2.40 -13.34
N SER A 341 13.45 -2.85 -13.41
CA SER A 341 12.70 -3.00 -14.67
C SER A 341 12.56 -1.68 -15.43
N ARG A 342 12.14 -0.60 -14.76
CA ARG A 342 12.03 0.75 -15.35
C ARG A 342 13.38 1.28 -15.84
N ALA A 343 14.47 1.01 -15.13
CA ALA A 343 15.80 1.38 -15.58
C ALA A 343 16.20 0.61 -16.85
N VAL A 344 15.88 -0.68 -16.94
CA VAL A 344 16.13 -1.47 -18.15
C VAL A 344 15.24 -1.04 -19.32
N GLU A 345 13.98 -0.73 -19.08
CA GLU A 345 13.08 -0.20 -20.10
C GLU A 345 13.65 1.10 -20.70
N MET A 346 14.04 2.04 -19.85
CA MET A 346 14.71 3.28 -20.26
C MET A 346 15.97 2.99 -21.06
N LEU A 347 16.83 2.08 -20.59
CA LEU A 347 18.04 1.67 -21.32
C LEU A 347 17.72 1.17 -22.72
N LEU A 348 16.70 0.33 -22.88
CA LEU A 348 16.33 -0.25 -24.16
C LEU A 348 15.67 0.78 -25.10
N GLU A 349 14.82 1.67 -24.58
CA GLU A 349 14.13 2.72 -25.34
C GLU A 349 15.12 3.68 -26.02
N VAL A 350 16.15 4.12 -25.30
CA VAL A 350 17.04 5.20 -25.76
C VAL A 350 18.25 4.72 -26.54
N SER A 351 18.39 3.40 -26.64
CA SER A 351 19.53 2.79 -27.31
C SER A 351 19.53 3.10 -28.81
N PRO A 352 20.71 3.41 -29.40
CA PRO A 352 20.78 3.68 -30.82
C PRO A 352 20.44 2.41 -31.62
N GLU A 353 19.65 2.57 -32.68
CA GLU A 353 19.29 1.48 -33.60
C GLU A 353 20.46 1.05 -34.50
N SER A 354 21.36 1.98 -34.79
CA SER A 354 22.54 1.79 -35.62
C SER A 354 23.74 2.57 -35.08
N ARG A 355 24.94 2.21 -35.55
CA ARG A 355 26.16 3.00 -35.28
C ARG A 355 26.01 4.42 -35.81
N TRP A 356 26.60 5.40 -35.12
CA TRP A 356 26.64 6.77 -35.61
C TRP A 356 27.61 6.91 -36.79
N ALA A 357 27.24 7.70 -37.80
CA ALA A 357 28.11 7.94 -38.96
C ALA A 357 29.15 9.04 -38.72
N THR A 358 28.88 9.96 -37.78
CA THR A 358 29.74 11.12 -37.50
C THR A 358 29.74 11.46 -36.00
N PRO A 359 30.79 12.12 -35.49
CA PRO A 359 30.82 12.61 -34.11
C PRO A 359 29.65 13.54 -33.78
N ALA A 360 29.23 14.37 -34.73
CA ALA A 360 28.08 15.26 -34.55
C ALA A 360 26.78 14.48 -34.31
N ALA A 361 26.52 13.41 -35.06
CA ALA A 361 25.35 12.56 -34.86
C ALA A 361 25.36 11.83 -33.50
N ALA A 362 26.54 11.42 -33.03
CA ALA A 362 26.70 10.82 -31.71
C ALA A 362 26.44 11.84 -30.58
N ILE A 363 26.96 13.07 -30.70
CA ILE A 363 26.67 14.18 -29.77
C ILE A 363 25.17 14.49 -29.75
N GLU A 364 24.55 14.68 -30.92
CA GLU A 364 23.13 14.96 -31.08
C GLU A 364 22.27 13.90 -30.38
N TRP A 365 22.56 12.61 -30.60
CA TRP A 365 21.88 11.51 -29.92
C TRP A 365 22.05 11.61 -28.40
N TYR A 366 23.27 11.83 -27.91
CA TYR A 366 23.52 11.87 -26.47
C TYR A 366 22.76 13.02 -25.79
N VAL A 367 22.81 14.23 -26.35
CA VAL A 367 22.17 15.42 -25.76
C VAL A 367 20.65 15.41 -25.90
N SER A 368 20.10 14.81 -26.96
CA SER A 368 18.65 14.73 -27.18
C SER A 368 17.95 13.66 -26.33
N GLY A 369 18.70 12.67 -25.82
CA GLY A 369 18.11 11.67 -24.93
C GLY A 369 18.99 10.47 -24.60
N GLY A 370 20.09 10.26 -25.33
CA GLY A 370 21.04 9.16 -25.09
C GLY A 370 21.70 9.20 -23.71
N TRP A 371 21.80 10.37 -23.08
CA TRP A 371 22.25 10.51 -21.68
C TRP A 371 21.43 9.67 -20.68
N ARG A 372 20.19 9.29 -21.03
CA ARG A 372 19.35 8.38 -20.22
C ARG A 372 19.95 6.98 -20.09
N VAL A 373 20.90 6.59 -20.94
CA VAL A 373 21.68 5.35 -20.74
C VAL A 373 22.47 5.41 -19.43
N ASP A 374 23.15 6.53 -19.15
CA ASP A 374 23.86 6.72 -17.88
C ASP A 374 22.89 6.77 -16.69
N GLN A 375 21.71 7.39 -16.86
CA GLN A 375 20.66 7.40 -15.85
C GLN A 375 20.17 5.99 -15.51
N ALA A 376 19.94 5.14 -16.51
CA ALA A 376 19.64 3.74 -16.29
C ALA A 376 20.79 3.03 -15.56
N GLY A 377 22.04 3.34 -15.92
CA GLY A 377 23.24 2.86 -15.23
C GLY A 377 23.26 3.18 -13.75
N GLU A 378 23.05 4.44 -13.38
CA GLU A 378 22.98 4.89 -11.98
C GLU A 378 21.95 4.08 -11.18
N ALA A 379 20.79 3.79 -11.78
CA ALA A 379 19.78 2.96 -11.16
C ALA A 379 20.21 1.47 -11.04
N LEU A 380 20.85 0.90 -12.07
CA LEU A 380 21.23 -0.52 -12.05
C LEU A 380 22.46 -0.80 -11.17
N LEU A 381 23.38 0.16 -11.06
CA LEU A 381 24.66 0.01 -10.39
C LEU A 381 24.61 0.34 -8.90
N ARG A 382 23.72 1.25 -8.46
CA ARG A 382 23.55 1.53 -7.03
C ARG A 382 23.16 0.31 -6.20
N ASN A 383 23.43 0.36 -4.91
CA ASN A 383 23.08 -0.66 -3.95
C ASN A 383 21.57 -0.88 -3.89
N LEU A 384 21.20 -2.14 -3.66
CA LEU A 384 19.81 -2.50 -3.42
C LEU A 384 19.37 -1.90 -2.09
N THR A 385 18.17 -1.33 -2.05
CA THR A 385 17.56 -0.83 -0.81
C THR A 385 17.34 -1.97 0.19
N GLN A 386 16.99 -3.15 -0.31
CA GLN A 386 16.83 -4.39 0.46
C GLN A 386 17.65 -5.51 -0.22
N PRO A 387 18.82 -5.89 0.33
CA PRO A 387 19.74 -6.86 -0.29
C PRO A 387 19.30 -8.31 -0.02
N LEU A 388 18.12 -8.69 -0.53
CA LEU A 388 17.61 -10.06 -0.44
C LEU A 388 18.44 -11.03 -1.30
N PRO A 389 18.67 -12.28 -0.87
CA PRO A 389 19.45 -13.26 -1.63
C PRO A 389 18.99 -13.43 -3.08
N GLU A 390 17.68 -13.41 -3.32
CA GLU A 390 17.05 -13.53 -4.63
C GLU A 390 17.41 -12.35 -5.55
N LEU A 391 17.38 -11.13 -5.02
CA LEU A 391 17.79 -9.93 -5.75
C LEU A 391 19.30 -9.87 -5.95
N LEU A 392 20.09 -10.32 -4.97
CA LEU A 392 21.54 -10.39 -5.09
C LEU A 392 21.97 -11.36 -6.21
N ALA A 393 21.27 -12.48 -6.37
CA ALA A 393 21.50 -13.40 -7.47
C ALA A 393 21.17 -12.78 -8.84
N LEU A 394 20.14 -11.92 -8.91
CA LEU A 394 19.72 -11.24 -10.14
C LEU A 394 20.58 -10.00 -10.48
N ILE A 395 20.99 -9.21 -9.49
CA ILE A 395 21.63 -7.92 -9.72
C ILE A 395 23.00 -8.08 -10.38
N ILE A 396 23.72 -9.17 -10.09
CA ILE A 396 25.05 -9.47 -10.66
C ILE A 396 24.98 -9.61 -12.20
N PRO A 397 24.22 -10.55 -12.78
CA PRO A 397 24.10 -10.67 -14.24
C PRO A 397 23.44 -9.44 -14.87
N LEU A 398 22.56 -8.74 -14.15
CA LEU A 398 21.93 -7.51 -14.63
C LEU A 398 22.94 -6.36 -14.79
N ARG A 399 23.78 -6.12 -13.79
CA ARG A 399 24.87 -5.14 -13.86
C ARG A 399 25.88 -5.49 -14.95
N ALA A 400 26.22 -6.77 -15.11
CA ALA A 400 27.08 -7.23 -16.20
C ALA A 400 26.44 -6.96 -17.58
N ALA A 401 25.14 -7.22 -17.75
CA ALA A 401 24.42 -6.95 -18.99
C ALA A 401 24.38 -5.45 -19.34
N TYR A 402 24.18 -4.59 -18.33
CA TYR A 402 24.30 -3.13 -18.49
C TYR A 402 25.72 -2.72 -18.90
N ARG A 403 26.75 -3.15 -18.16
CA ARG A 403 28.15 -2.79 -18.42
C ARG A 403 28.59 -3.20 -19.82
N ALA A 404 28.29 -4.41 -20.26
CA ALA A 404 28.62 -4.88 -21.62
C ALA A 404 27.94 -4.02 -22.71
N ARG A 405 26.70 -3.57 -22.48
CA ARG A 405 26.00 -2.68 -23.41
C ARG A 405 26.63 -1.28 -23.41
N TRP A 406 26.91 -0.74 -22.22
CA TRP A 406 27.54 0.57 -22.06
C TRP A 406 28.93 0.62 -22.70
N GLU A 407 29.75 -0.40 -22.47
CA GLU A 407 31.06 -0.56 -23.10
C GLU A 407 30.93 -0.61 -24.64
N GLY A 408 29.97 -1.38 -25.17
CA GLY A 408 29.71 -1.43 -26.59
C GLY A 408 29.33 -0.08 -27.22
N LEU A 409 28.64 0.80 -26.46
CA LEU A 409 28.35 2.17 -26.88
C LEU A 409 29.60 3.05 -26.83
N MET A 410 30.42 2.94 -25.78
CA MET A 410 31.67 3.70 -25.65
C MET A 410 32.70 3.33 -26.72
N ILE A 411 32.78 2.06 -27.11
CA ILE A 411 33.62 1.60 -28.23
C ILE A 411 33.13 2.21 -29.54
N GLN A 412 31.83 2.13 -29.83
CA GLN A 412 31.25 2.74 -31.04
C GLN A 412 31.46 4.26 -31.08
N TRP A 413 31.30 4.92 -29.94
CA TRP A 413 31.58 6.34 -29.80
C TRP A 413 33.05 6.61 -30.15
N SER A 414 33.98 5.87 -29.55
CA SER A 414 35.42 6.05 -29.81
C SER A 414 35.79 5.79 -31.28
N GLU A 415 35.27 4.73 -31.90
CA GLU A 415 35.49 4.38 -33.31
C GLU A 415 35.12 5.53 -34.25
N VAL A 416 33.98 6.20 -34.01
CA VAL A 416 33.50 7.30 -34.85
C VAL A 416 34.40 8.53 -34.75
N TRP A 417 34.98 8.80 -33.58
CA TRP A 417 35.96 9.88 -33.41
C TRP A 417 37.29 9.57 -34.09
N VAL A 418 37.77 8.32 -33.96
CA VAL A 418 38.99 7.84 -34.63
C VAL A 418 38.83 7.98 -36.15
N GLN A 419 37.70 7.50 -36.70
CA GLN A 419 37.42 7.59 -38.14
C GLN A 419 37.33 9.03 -38.66
N ALA A 420 36.83 9.95 -37.84
CA ALA A 420 36.74 11.36 -38.18
C ALA A 420 38.06 12.13 -38.00
N GLY A 421 39.12 11.51 -37.48
CA GLY A 421 40.41 12.15 -37.22
C GLY A 421 40.40 13.09 -36.00
N TYR A 422 39.61 12.76 -34.97
CA TYR A 422 39.51 13.52 -33.71
C TYR A 422 39.15 15.01 -33.90
N PRO A 423 38.07 15.35 -34.63
CA PRO A 423 37.68 16.74 -34.78
C PRO A 423 37.28 17.33 -33.42
N LEU A 424 37.62 18.60 -33.22
CA LEU A 424 37.16 19.33 -32.05
C LEU A 424 35.62 19.43 -32.10
N PRO A 425 34.89 18.99 -31.05
CA PRO A 425 33.44 19.09 -31.04
C PRO A 425 32.99 20.55 -31.16
N PRO A 426 31.97 20.86 -31.98
CA PRO A 426 31.45 22.22 -32.18
C PRO A 426 30.56 22.67 -31.00
N LEU A 427 31.03 22.43 -29.78
CA LEU A 427 30.39 22.84 -28.53
C LEU A 427 31.30 23.86 -27.82
N PRO A 428 30.75 24.87 -27.14
CA PRO A 428 31.54 25.77 -26.33
C PRO A 428 32.09 25.06 -25.10
N THR A 429 33.12 25.64 -24.49
CA THR A 429 33.49 25.27 -23.12
C THR A 429 32.45 25.83 -22.13
N ALA A 430 32.39 25.28 -20.92
CA ALA A 430 31.49 25.78 -19.89
C ALA A 430 31.78 27.27 -19.55
N GLY A 431 33.05 27.66 -19.57
CA GLY A 431 33.50 29.03 -19.37
C GLY A 431 33.11 29.98 -20.48
N GLU A 432 33.20 29.56 -21.74
CA GLU A 432 32.77 30.38 -22.88
C GLU A 432 31.25 30.64 -22.83
N TRP A 433 30.46 29.61 -22.53
CA TRP A 433 29.02 29.76 -22.30
C TRP A 433 28.72 30.69 -21.11
N LEU A 434 29.44 30.53 -20.00
CA LEU A 434 29.26 31.36 -18.82
C LEU A 434 29.61 32.83 -19.10
N SER A 435 30.69 33.07 -19.83
CA SER A 435 31.14 34.42 -20.25
C SER A 435 30.06 35.12 -21.08
N ALA A 436 29.50 34.43 -22.08
CA ALA A 436 28.43 34.96 -22.91
C ALA A 436 27.19 35.36 -22.09
N ILE A 437 26.82 34.56 -21.09
CA ILE A 437 25.65 34.82 -20.25
C ILE A 437 25.88 35.93 -19.22
N LEU A 438 27.08 36.03 -18.66
CA LEU A 438 27.44 36.99 -17.62
C LEU A 438 27.67 38.42 -18.14
N GLN A 439 27.48 38.67 -19.43
CA GLN A 439 27.46 40.04 -19.99
C GLN A 439 26.34 40.90 -19.39
N SER A 440 25.25 40.28 -18.90
CA SER A 440 24.18 40.99 -18.20
C SER A 440 24.59 41.38 -16.77
N ARG A 441 24.22 42.60 -16.33
CA ARG A 441 24.41 43.05 -14.91
C ARG A 441 23.41 42.45 -13.92
N ARG A 442 22.70 41.39 -14.29
CA ARG A 442 21.71 40.75 -13.42
C ARG A 442 22.42 40.01 -12.29
N ALA A 443 21.93 40.17 -11.07
CA ALA A 443 22.42 39.42 -9.92
C ALA A 443 22.35 37.91 -10.18
N THR A 444 23.49 37.23 -10.12
CA THR A 444 23.63 35.83 -10.52
C THR A 444 24.47 35.04 -9.51
N ALA A 445 23.91 33.93 -9.02
CA ALA A 445 24.68 32.91 -8.31
C ALA A 445 25.25 31.91 -9.32
N ILE A 446 26.49 31.51 -9.14
CA ILE A 446 27.26 30.65 -10.06
C ILE A 446 27.77 29.48 -9.23
N LEU A 447 27.27 28.29 -9.49
CA LEU A 447 27.76 27.04 -8.90
C LEU A 447 28.77 26.45 -9.87
N ILE A 448 29.97 26.17 -9.37
CA ILE A 448 31.03 25.48 -10.11
C ILE A 448 31.21 24.13 -9.42
N VAL A 449 30.72 23.07 -10.07
CA VAL A 449 30.61 21.75 -9.47
C VAL A 449 31.56 20.79 -10.16
N ASP A 450 32.46 20.19 -9.38
CA ASP A 450 33.42 19.20 -9.85
C ASP A 450 32.71 17.93 -10.33
N ALA A 451 33.07 17.44 -11.50
CA ALA A 451 32.57 16.20 -12.08
C ALA A 451 31.04 16.12 -12.33
N PHE A 452 30.33 17.25 -12.45
CA PHE A 452 28.88 17.32 -12.63
C PHE A 452 28.43 17.07 -14.08
N ARG A 453 28.48 15.80 -14.48
CA ARG A 453 28.17 15.32 -15.83
C ARG A 453 26.80 15.79 -16.35
N TYR A 454 26.67 15.85 -17.67
CA TYR A 454 25.43 16.16 -18.39
C TYR A 454 24.16 15.42 -17.89
N PRO A 455 24.16 14.07 -17.68
CA PRO A 455 23.00 13.36 -17.13
C PRO A 455 22.57 13.87 -15.75
N LEU A 456 23.51 14.24 -14.88
CA LEU A 456 23.19 14.79 -13.55
C LEU A 456 22.54 16.17 -13.65
N ALA A 457 23.04 17.01 -14.57
CA ALA A 457 22.42 18.30 -14.88
C ALA A 457 20.99 18.14 -15.43
N ALA A 458 20.77 17.19 -16.34
CA ALA A 458 19.46 16.87 -16.88
C ALA A 458 18.49 16.39 -15.79
N LEU A 459 18.94 15.50 -14.90
CA LEU A 459 18.16 15.04 -13.74
C LEU A 459 17.81 16.18 -12.78
N LEU A 460 18.77 17.04 -12.44
CA LEU A 460 18.54 18.19 -11.57
C LEU A 460 17.52 19.15 -12.19
N ALA A 461 17.64 19.44 -13.48
CA ALA A 461 16.69 20.29 -14.20
C ALA A 461 15.28 19.69 -14.21
N GLN A 462 15.14 18.38 -14.45
CA GLN A 462 13.86 17.68 -14.37
C GLN A 462 13.23 17.77 -12.98
N ARG A 463 14.02 17.58 -11.90
CA ARG A 463 13.52 17.71 -10.52
C ARG A 463 13.05 19.13 -10.21
N LEU A 464 13.83 20.14 -10.60
CA LEU A 464 13.49 21.55 -10.40
C LEU A 464 12.21 21.94 -11.15
N ASN A 465 12.12 21.61 -12.44
CA ASN A 465 10.96 21.93 -13.26
C ASN A 465 9.69 21.23 -12.75
N ARG A 466 9.81 19.98 -12.28
CA ARG A 466 8.69 19.25 -11.66
C ARG A 466 8.23 19.90 -10.36
N ARG A 467 9.15 20.29 -9.47
CA ARG A 467 8.83 20.98 -8.21
C ARG A 467 8.16 22.35 -8.44
N GLU A 468 8.60 23.08 -9.46
CA GLU A 468 8.07 24.40 -9.79
C GLU A 468 6.77 24.33 -10.64
N GLY A 469 6.43 23.16 -11.19
CA GLY A 469 5.25 22.98 -12.05
C GLY A 469 5.34 23.69 -13.42
N ALA A 470 6.53 24.20 -13.78
CA ALA A 470 6.80 24.92 -15.03
C ALA A 470 8.26 24.76 -15.44
N GLU A 471 8.55 24.91 -16.73
CA GLU A 471 9.91 24.89 -17.26
C GLU A 471 10.65 26.18 -16.88
N ARG A 472 11.53 26.10 -15.87
CA ARG A 472 12.34 27.22 -15.36
C ARG A 472 13.85 26.99 -15.45
N THR A 473 14.25 25.74 -15.66
CA THR A 473 15.64 25.29 -15.73
C THR A 473 15.89 24.63 -17.07
N SER A 474 16.94 25.06 -17.77
CA SER A 474 17.42 24.49 -19.03
C SER A 474 18.85 23.95 -18.86
N VAL A 475 19.22 22.96 -19.68
CA VAL A 475 20.56 22.39 -19.72
C VAL A 475 21.19 22.68 -21.07
N HIS A 476 22.44 23.14 -21.06
CA HIS A 476 23.19 23.43 -22.28
C HIS A 476 24.41 22.49 -22.35
N PRO A 477 24.62 21.77 -23.47
CA PRO A 477 25.81 20.94 -23.61
C PRO A 477 27.05 21.82 -23.74
N ALA A 478 28.11 21.43 -23.03
CA ALA A 478 29.42 22.04 -23.11
C ALA A 478 30.48 20.94 -23.15
N ARG A 479 31.62 21.21 -23.78
CA ARG A 479 32.74 20.28 -23.79
C ARG A 479 33.76 20.61 -22.72
N ALA A 480 34.36 19.57 -22.15
CA ALA A 480 35.55 19.68 -21.33
C ALA A 480 36.80 19.84 -22.21
N PRO A 481 37.86 20.49 -21.73
CA PRO A 481 39.17 20.45 -22.38
C PRO A 481 39.75 19.03 -22.34
N LEU A 482 40.65 18.71 -23.28
CA LEU A 482 41.39 17.45 -23.30
C LEU A 482 42.86 17.69 -22.91
N PRO A 483 43.46 16.87 -22.02
CA PRO A 483 42.82 15.78 -21.27
C PRO A 483 41.75 16.30 -20.28
N SER A 484 40.69 15.51 -20.09
CA SER A 484 39.54 15.86 -19.23
C SER A 484 39.88 15.66 -17.75
N ILE A 485 40.63 16.61 -17.19
CA ILE A 485 41.13 16.60 -15.81
C ILE A 485 40.79 17.91 -15.08
N THR A 486 40.64 17.84 -13.75
CA THR A 486 40.27 18.99 -12.90
C THR A 486 41.15 20.23 -13.10
N PRO A 487 42.49 20.13 -13.24
CA PRO A 487 43.33 21.30 -13.48
C PRO A 487 42.93 22.12 -14.71
N LEU A 488 42.63 21.45 -15.82
CA LEU A 488 42.24 22.12 -17.07
C LEU A 488 40.76 22.48 -17.06
N GLY A 489 39.89 21.56 -16.66
CA GLY A 489 38.44 21.74 -16.67
C GLY A 489 37.98 22.88 -15.77
N MET A 490 38.45 22.94 -14.52
CA MET A 490 38.03 23.98 -13.57
C MET A 490 38.50 25.36 -13.99
N ALA A 491 39.63 25.44 -14.67
CA ALA A 491 40.14 26.67 -15.25
C ALA A 491 39.31 27.07 -16.49
N ALA A 492 38.95 26.12 -17.34
CA ALA A 492 38.07 26.31 -18.49
C ALA A 492 36.59 26.56 -18.13
N ALA A 493 36.20 26.37 -16.86
CA ALA A 493 34.88 26.71 -16.33
C ALA A 493 34.77 28.17 -15.85
N LEU A 494 35.89 28.90 -15.79
CA LEU A 494 35.88 30.35 -15.54
C LEU A 494 35.28 31.09 -16.76
N PRO A 495 34.62 32.26 -16.58
CA PRO A 495 34.00 33.00 -17.68
C PRO A 495 35.05 33.71 -18.56
N ILE A 496 35.84 32.91 -19.26
CA ILE A 496 36.93 33.29 -20.16
C ILE A 496 36.64 32.60 -21.49
N ALA A 497 36.77 33.33 -22.60
CA ALA A 497 36.62 32.70 -23.92
C ALA A 497 37.75 31.70 -24.14
N GLU A 498 37.47 30.55 -24.76
CA GLU A 498 38.50 29.53 -24.96
C GLU A 498 39.68 30.06 -25.81
N SER A 499 39.40 30.94 -26.77
CA SER A 499 40.44 31.62 -27.58
C SER A 499 41.42 32.46 -26.75
N GLU A 500 41.07 32.80 -25.51
CA GLU A 500 41.94 33.53 -24.58
C GLU A 500 42.69 32.59 -23.64
N LEU A 501 42.40 31.29 -23.62
CA LEU A 501 43.07 30.32 -22.77
C LEU A 501 44.29 29.71 -23.48
N ARG A 502 45.37 29.50 -22.73
CA ARG A 502 46.58 28.83 -23.20
C ARG A 502 46.98 27.74 -22.21
N ALA A 503 47.23 26.54 -22.71
CA ALA A 503 47.62 25.39 -21.92
C ALA A 503 49.07 25.02 -22.23
N ASP A 504 49.88 24.89 -21.18
CA ASP A 504 51.26 24.45 -21.26
C ASP A 504 51.51 23.31 -20.28
N VAL A 505 52.48 22.45 -20.57
CA VAL A 505 52.97 21.45 -19.62
C VAL A 505 54.32 21.89 -19.10
N VAL A 506 54.41 22.13 -17.79
CA VAL A 506 55.63 22.58 -17.11
C VAL A 506 55.88 21.62 -15.95
N ASP A 507 57.08 21.04 -15.90
CA ASP A 507 57.49 20.05 -14.90
C ASP A 507 56.49 18.88 -14.78
N GLY A 508 56.01 18.39 -15.92
CA GLY A 508 55.06 17.28 -15.99
C GLY A 508 53.63 17.62 -15.52
N LYS A 509 53.30 18.92 -15.36
CA LYS A 509 51.99 19.37 -14.89
C LYS A 509 51.36 20.38 -15.85
N TRP A 510 50.07 20.23 -16.09
CA TRP A 510 49.28 21.18 -16.87
C TRP A 510 49.12 22.52 -16.16
N GLN A 511 49.43 23.60 -16.88
CA GLN A 511 49.18 24.97 -16.48
C GLN A 511 48.26 25.63 -17.51
N LEU A 512 47.05 26.02 -17.08
CA LEU A 512 46.17 26.84 -17.92
C LEU A 512 46.29 28.30 -17.51
N ARG A 513 46.45 29.20 -18.48
CA ARG A 513 46.58 30.64 -18.27
C ARG A 513 45.63 31.40 -19.19
N GLN A 514 45.18 32.57 -18.75
CA GLN A 514 44.51 33.53 -19.64
C GLN A 514 45.57 34.36 -20.37
N THR A 515 45.34 34.63 -21.65
CA THR A 515 46.22 35.45 -22.49
C THR A 515 46.38 36.84 -21.86
N GLY A 516 47.62 37.24 -21.61
CA GLY A 516 47.96 38.50 -20.94
C GLY A 516 48.06 38.41 -19.42
N LEU A 517 47.81 37.25 -18.81
CA LEU A 517 47.98 37.00 -17.38
C LEU A 517 48.96 35.84 -17.15
N ASP A 518 49.82 35.99 -16.13
CA ASP A 518 50.79 34.95 -15.73
C ASP A 518 50.25 33.96 -14.68
N GLU A 519 49.01 34.14 -14.24
CA GLU A 519 48.39 33.30 -13.23
C GLU A 519 48.09 31.90 -13.77
N ASN A 520 48.60 30.88 -13.07
CA ASN A 520 48.26 29.49 -13.36
C ASN A 520 46.86 29.16 -12.79
N LEU A 521 45.85 29.20 -13.64
CA LEU A 521 44.44 28.92 -13.33
C LEU A 521 44.19 27.42 -13.04
N SER A 522 45.15 26.53 -13.31
CA SER A 522 45.07 25.14 -12.85
C SER A 522 45.03 25.02 -11.32
N ILE A 523 45.42 26.06 -10.59
CA ILE A 523 45.48 26.10 -9.12
C ILE A 523 44.20 26.73 -8.55
N ALA A 524 43.50 26.01 -7.66
CA ALA A 524 42.23 26.46 -7.08
C ALA A 524 42.28 27.84 -6.40
N ALA A 525 43.36 28.13 -5.65
CA ALA A 525 43.55 29.43 -5.02
C ALA A 525 43.69 30.57 -6.04
N ARG A 526 44.33 30.32 -7.19
CA ARG A 526 44.47 31.29 -8.28
C ARG A 526 43.14 31.54 -8.97
N ARG A 527 42.31 30.52 -9.17
CA ARG A 527 40.93 30.70 -9.67
C ARG A 527 40.07 31.57 -8.76
N ARG A 528 40.19 31.42 -7.43
CA ARG A 528 39.50 32.30 -6.48
C ARG A 528 39.99 33.74 -6.57
N GLY A 529 41.31 33.94 -6.65
CA GLY A 529 41.91 35.25 -6.91
C GLY A 529 41.43 35.89 -8.20
N TRP A 530 41.28 35.09 -9.27
CA TRP A 530 40.76 35.55 -10.55
C TRP A 530 39.35 36.14 -10.43
N TRP A 531 38.45 35.49 -9.69
CA TRP A 531 37.10 36.01 -9.45
C TRP A 531 37.12 37.37 -8.73
N GLN A 532 38.04 37.55 -7.80
CA GLN A 532 38.20 38.80 -7.06
C GLN A 532 38.75 39.93 -7.94
N HIS A 533 39.88 39.66 -8.61
CA HIS A 533 40.65 40.68 -9.32
C HIS A 533 40.08 41.01 -10.72
N HIS A 534 39.48 40.04 -11.40
CA HIS A 534 39.05 40.19 -12.80
C HIS A 534 37.53 40.17 -12.97
N ALA A 535 36.78 39.61 -12.01
CA ALA A 535 35.33 39.51 -12.10
C ALA A 535 34.57 40.26 -11.00
N GLY A 536 35.27 40.99 -10.12
CA GLY A 536 34.70 41.88 -9.11
C GLY A 536 33.86 41.15 -8.06
N VAL A 537 34.17 39.88 -7.77
CA VAL A 537 33.48 39.09 -6.75
C VAL A 537 34.17 39.32 -5.40
N PRO A 538 33.49 39.89 -4.39
CA PRO A 538 34.11 40.11 -3.09
C PRO A 538 34.31 38.78 -2.35
N GLU A 539 35.22 38.75 -1.37
CA GLU A 539 35.62 37.51 -0.68
C GLU A 539 34.44 36.83 0.02
N GLU A 540 33.54 37.59 0.65
CA GLU A 540 32.33 37.07 1.28
C GLU A 540 31.32 36.48 0.30
N ALA A 541 31.52 36.68 -1.00
CA ALA A 541 30.72 36.11 -2.08
C ALA A 541 31.36 34.88 -2.74
N LEU A 542 32.47 34.39 -2.20
CA LEU A 542 33.07 33.09 -2.55
C LEU A 542 32.69 32.06 -1.47
N LEU A 543 31.78 31.17 -1.81
CA LEU A 543 31.24 30.16 -0.90
C LEU A 543 31.55 28.73 -1.39
N THR A 544 31.23 27.76 -0.53
CA THR A 544 31.06 26.36 -0.88
C THR A 544 29.58 25.96 -0.78
N VAL A 545 29.18 24.81 -1.32
CA VAL A 545 27.79 24.33 -1.11
C VAL A 545 27.52 24.08 0.39
N ALA A 546 28.50 23.61 1.15
CA ALA A 546 28.36 23.44 2.61
C ALA A 546 28.05 24.77 3.31
N ASP A 547 28.65 25.88 2.87
CA ASP A 547 28.36 27.21 3.41
C ASP A 547 26.91 27.64 3.20
N THR A 548 26.29 27.24 2.09
CA THR A 548 24.87 27.58 1.81
C THR A 548 23.92 26.99 2.85
N GLN A 549 24.37 25.97 3.58
CA GLN A 549 23.62 25.29 4.64
C GLN A 549 24.05 25.79 6.03
N ALA A 550 25.33 26.09 6.22
CA ALA A 550 25.90 26.42 7.52
C ALA A 550 25.77 27.90 7.92
N ARG A 551 25.62 28.82 6.94
CA ARG A 551 25.59 30.27 7.21
C ARG A 551 24.52 31.00 6.40
N THR A 552 24.24 32.24 6.79
CA THR A 552 23.35 33.11 6.03
C THR A 552 24.00 33.48 4.70
N ILE A 553 23.33 33.18 3.59
CA ILE A 553 23.77 33.55 2.25
C ILE A 553 23.60 35.05 2.09
N PRO A 554 24.64 35.81 1.70
CA PRO A 554 24.52 37.24 1.59
C PRO A 554 23.65 37.60 0.37
N PRO A 555 22.68 38.53 0.48
CA PRO A 555 21.68 38.80 -0.58
C PRO A 555 22.27 39.66 -1.70
N PRO A 556 21.76 39.64 -2.94
CA PRO A 556 22.25 40.50 -4.01
C PRO A 556 22.33 41.99 -3.62
N ALA A 557 23.39 42.67 -4.05
CA ALA A 557 23.56 44.11 -3.83
C ALA A 557 24.23 44.79 -5.03
N GLN A 558 24.23 46.13 -5.07
CA GLN A 558 24.86 46.88 -6.17
C GLN A 558 26.36 46.58 -6.32
N ALA A 559 27.07 46.42 -5.21
CA ALA A 559 28.48 46.01 -5.18
C ALA A 559 28.68 44.49 -5.25
N ARG A 560 27.59 43.70 -5.27
CA ARG A 560 27.62 42.23 -5.22
C ARG A 560 26.54 41.65 -6.13
N THR A 561 26.84 41.72 -7.42
CA THR A 561 25.97 41.17 -8.48
C THR A 561 26.31 39.71 -8.80
N ARG A 562 27.36 39.15 -8.18
CA ARG A 562 27.83 37.79 -8.41
C ARG A 562 28.09 37.09 -7.07
N LEU A 563 27.70 35.82 -6.99
CA LEU A 563 27.99 34.91 -5.88
C LEU A 563 28.54 33.63 -6.50
N VAL A 564 29.75 33.20 -6.12
CA VAL A 564 30.39 32.01 -6.67
C VAL A 564 30.46 30.93 -5.60
N ILE A 565 30.03 29.72 -5.95
CA ILE A 565 29.84 28.62 -5.01
C ILE A 565 30.54 27.40 -5.59
N TYR A 566 31.49 26.83 -4.85
CA TYR A 566 32.22 25.63 -5.27
C TYR A 566 31.68 24.37 -4.59
N ASP A 567 31.72 23.23 -5.28
CA ASP A 567 31.55 21.91 -4.67
C ASP A 567 32.39 20.85 -5.38
N ASP A 568 32.87 19.89 -4.59
CA ASP A 568 33.70 18.77 -5.04
C ASP A 568 33.12 17.40 -4.60
N ALA A 569 31.87 17.40 -4.12
CA ALA A 569 31.27 16.22 -3.50
C ALA A 569 31.15 15.03 -4.46
N ILE A 570 30.81 15.28 -5.73
CA ILE A 570 30.68 14.23 -6.75
C ILE A 570 32.02 13.58 -7.03
N ASP A 571 33.05 14.38 -7.30
CA ASP A 571 34.39 13.86 -7.61
C ASP A 571 34.98 13.08 -6.43
N ARG A 572 34.82 13.60 -5.20
CA ARG A 572 35.24 12.90 -3.98
C ARG A 572 34.55 11.54 -3.83
N LEU A 573 33.22 11.51 -3.91
CA LEU A 573 32.46 10.27 -3.81
C LEU A 573 32.77 9.30 -4.95
N GLY A 574 33.09 9.81 -6.15
CA GLY A 574 33.53 8.99 -7.27
C GLY A 574 34.92 8.38 -7.04
N HIS A 575 35.83 9.12 -6.40
CA HIS A 575 37.17 8.62 -6.05
C HIS A 575 37.16 7.54 -4.97
N ASP A 576 36.19 7.58 -4.07
CA ASP A 576 36.03 6.60 -2.99
C ASP A 576 35.19 5.38 -3.42
N ASP A 577 34.83 5.26 -4.72
CA ASP A 577 33.91 4.27 -5.29
C ASP A 577 32.49 4.27 -4.65
N GLU A 578 32.18 5.28 -3.82
CA GLU A 578 30.93 5.39 -3.10
C GLU A 578 29.79 5.92 -3.98
N LEU A 579 30.10 6.73 -4.99
CA LEU A 579 29.09 7.33 -5.87
C LEU A 579 28.33 6.29 -6.70
N GLU A 580 29.03 5.29 -7.26
CA GLU A 580 28.37 4.18 -7.99
C GLU A 580 27.42 3.43 -7.05
N ALA A 581 27.88 3.15 -5.82
CA ALA A 581 27.15 2.36 -4.83
C ALA A 581 25.95 3.11 -4.21
N MET A 582 26.07 4.40 -3.95
CA MET A 582 24.98 5.21 -3.38
C MET A 582 24.01 5.75 -4.43
N GLY A 583 24.49 5.93 -5.67
CA GLY A 583 23.81 6.72 -6.68
C GLY A 583 23.86 8.23 -6.40
N SER A 584 23.39 9.02 -7.36
CA SER A 584 23.49 10.48 -7.32
C SER A 584 22.38 11.22 -6.55
N ASP A 585 21.36 10.52 -6.03
CA ASP A 585 20.17 11.14 -5.43
C ASP A 585 20.49 12.09 -4.27
N VAL A 586 21.32 11.64 -3.33
CA VAL A 586 21.71 12.41 -2.12
C VAL A 586 22.42 13.71 -2.51
N VAL A 587 23.29 13.64 -3.51
CA VAL A 587 24.07 14.80 -3.98
C VAL A 587 23.18 15.77 -4.75
N LEU A 588 22.25 15.26 -5.57
CA LEU A 588 21.28 16.09 -6.28
C LEU A 588 20.34 16.83 -5.30
N ASP A 589 19.89 16.16 -4.23
CA ASP A 589 19.04 16.78 -3.21
C ASP A 589 19.77 17.88 -2.41
N ARG A 590 21.09 17.71 -2.23
CA ARG A 590 21.96 18.76 -1.68
C ARG A 590 21.98 20.01 -2.58
N TYR A 591 22.07 19.86 -3.90
CA TYR A 591 22.00 21.00 -4.82
C TYR A 591 20.61 21.63 -4.90
N LEU A 592 19.53 20.82 -4.86
CA LEU A 592 18.17 21.34 -4.78
C LEU A 592 18.02 22.25 -3.55
N THR A 593 18.47 21.78 -2.39
CA THR A 593 18.45 22.54 -1.13
C THR A 593 19.27 23.84 -1.25
N ALA A 594 20.46 23.78 -1.85
CA ALA A 594 21.30 24.97 -2.05
C ALA A 594 20.61 26.00 -2.96
N ILE A 595 19.97 25.56 -4.04
CA ILE A 595 19.23 26.43 -4.97
C ILE A 595 18.02 27.08 -4.29
N GLU A 596 17.29 26.33 -3.46
CA GLU A 596 16.19 26.86 -2.65
C GLU A 596 16.68 27.96 -1.69
N ARG A 597 17.78 27.70 -0.96
CA ARG A 597 18.41 28.70 -0.07
C ARG A 597 18.87 29.95 -0.82
N LEU A 598 19.43 29.79 -2.02
CA LEU A 598 19.84 30.92 -2.87
C LEU A 598 18.64 31.77 -3.28
N ARG A 599 17.54 31.14 -3.68
CA ARG A 599 16.29 31.80 -4.02
C ARG A 599 15.75 32.60 -2.83
N ASP A 600 15.74 32.00 -1.65
CA ASP A 600 15.25 32.63 -0.42
C ASP A 600 16.13 33.82 0.00
N ALA A 601 17.43 33.76 -0.28
CA ALA A 601 18.37 34.88 -0.12
C ALA A 601 18.27 35.94 -1.23
N GLY A 602 17.37 35.79 -2.20
CA GLY A 602 17.11 36.76 -3.27
C GLY A 602 17.86 36.53 -4.58
N TRP A 603 18.67 35.47 -4.69
CA TRP A 603 19.37 35.10 -5.93
C TRP A 603 18.43 34.40 -6.91
N ARG A 604 17.74 35.18 -7.74
CA ARG A 604 16.74 34.69 -8.72
C ARG A 604 17.33 34.17 -10.03
N ARG A 605 18.65 34.17 -10.19
CA ARG A 605 19.34 33.61 -11.35
C ARG A 605 20.48 32.75 -10.82
N VAL A 606 20.42 31.46 -11.15
CA VAL A 606 21.44 30.48 -10.77
C VAL A 606 21.98 29.88 -12.06
N LEU A 607 23.30 29.87 -12.21
CA LEU A 607 24.01 29.19 -13.29
C LEU A 607 24.85 28.08 -12.66
N ILE A 608 24.87 26.91 -13.29
CA ILE A 608 25.68 25.78 -12.84
C ILE A 608 26.60 25.42 -13.99
N VAL A 609 27.91 25.35 -13.71
CA VAL A 609 28.94 24.92 -14.66
C VAL A 609 29.77 23.80 -14.03
N THR A 610 30.44 23.04 -14.88
CA THR A 610 31.28 21.92 -14.47
C THR A 610 32.55 21.88 -15.30
N ASP A 611 33.49 21.05 -14.89
CA ASP A 611 34.83 20.96 -15.42
C ASP A 611 35.08 19.71 -16.26
N HIS A 612 34.92 18.52 -15.69
CA HIS A 612 35.18 17.24 -16.34
C HIS A 612 34.04 16.23 -16.12
N GLY A 613 34.15 15.08 -16.78
CA GLY A 613 33.29 13.94 -16.54
C GLY A 613 34.02 12.78 -15.87
N TYR A 614 33.28 11.72 -15.61
CA TYR A 614 33.78 10.43 -15.16
C TYR A 614 33.01 9.31 -15.88
N ILE A 615 33.57 8.11 -15.85
CA ILE A 615 32.86 6.88 -16.21
C ILE A 615 32.97 5.93 -15.03
N HIS A 616 31.91 5.19 -14.76
CA HIS A 616 31.97 4.08 -13.80
C HIS A 616 32.72 2.93 -14.47
N TRP A 617 33.95 2.67 -14.03
CA TRP A 617 34.80 1.60 -14.56
C TRP A 617 35.36 0.76 -13.42
N PRO A 618 35.22 -0.58 -13.42
CA PRO A 618 35.77 -1.41 -12.35
C PRO A 618 37.29 -1.34 -12.32
N SER A 619 37.87 -0.94 -11.19
CA SER A 619 39.32 -0.85 -11.00
C SER A 619 40.04 -2.19 -11.22
N SER A 620 39.36 -3.32 -10.99
CA SER A 620 39.88 -4.67 -11.25
C SER A 620 40.14 -4.98 -12.74
N GLU A 621 39.60 -4.17 -13.65
CA GLU A 621 39.73 -4.34 -15.10
C GLU A 621 40.71 -3.31 -15.72
N GLU A 622 41.33 -2.45 -14.91
CA GLU A 622 42.35 -1.51 -15.37
C GLU A 622 43.59 -2.26 -15.88
N ARG A 623 44.02 -1.93 -17.11
CA ARG A 623 45.26 -2.44 -17.70
C ARG A 623 46.28 -1.32 -17.79
N ASN A 624 47.44 -1.53 -17.19
CA ASN A 624 48.59 -0.65 -17.41
C ASN A 624 49.11 -0.86 -18.83
N VAL A 625 48.95 0.16 -19.67
CA VAL A 625 49.53 0.20 -21.03
C VAL A 625 50.75 1.10 -20.99
N ALA A 626 51.85 0.69 -21.63
CA ALA A 626 53.03 1.52 -21.75
C ALA A 626 52.72 2.73 -22.66
N PRO A 627 53.14 3.95 -22.30
CA PRO A 627 52.92 5.12 -23.15
C PRO A 627 53.67 4.96 -24.49
N PRO A 628 53.12 5.49 -25.60
CA PRO A 628 53.80 5.47 -26.89
C PRO A 628 55.07 6.36 -26.85
N ALA A 629 56.10 6.01 -27.62
CA ALA A 629 57.31 6.84 -27.74
C ALA A 629 57.07 8.06 -28.67
N PRO A 630 57.71 9.22 -28.43
CA PRO A 630 58.64 9.54 -27.33
C PRO A 630 57.92 9.71 -25.97
N ASP A 631 58.68 9.74 -24.87
CA ASP A 631 58.13 9.91 -23.52
C ASP A 631 57.13 11.08 -23.46
N PRO A 632 55.91 10.84 -22.97
CA PRO A 632 54.87 11.84 -22.99
C PRO A 632 55.22 12.99 -22.03
N ALA A 633 54.90 14.22 -22.43
CA ALA A 633 55.09 15.40 -21.58
C ALA A 633 54.23 15.34 -20.30
N TYR A 634 53.16 14.55 -20.31
CA TYR A 634 52.22 14.37 -19.22
C TYR A 634 51.77 12.91 -19.14
N VAL A 635 51.77 12.32 -17.94
CA VAL A 635 51.27 10.96 -17.68
C VAL A 635 50.17 11.02 -16.64
N SER A 636 49.07 10.31 -16.88
CA SER A 636 48.03 10.10 -15.88
C SER A 636 47.38 8.73 -16.02
N ARG A 637 46.59 8.32 -15.03
CA ARG A 637 45.75 7.12 -15.14
C ARG A 637 44.72 7.20 -16.27
N ARG A 638 44.33 8.42 -16.68
CA ARG A 638 43.25 8.69 -17.64
C ARG A 638 43.74 9.05 -19.05
N ALA A 639 45.04 9.30 -19.21
CA ALA A 639 45.67 9.72 -20.46
C ALA A 639 47.16 9.35 -20.41
N LEU A 640 47.59 8.54 -21.39
CA LEU A 640 48.97 8.14 -21.64
C LEU A 640 49.61 9.03 -22.70
#